data_AF-A0A4R1Z7A4-F1
#
_entry.id   AF-A0A4R1Z7A4-F1
#
_cell.length_a   1.000
_cell.length_b   1.000
_cell.length_c   1.000
_cell.angle_alpha   90.00
_cell.angle_beta   90.00
_cell.angle_gamma   90.00
#
_symmetry.space_group_name_H-M   'P 1'
#
loop_
_entity.id
_entity.type
_entity.pdbx_description
1 polymer ?
#
loop_
_entity_poly.entity_id
_entity_poly.type
_entity_poly.pdbx_seq_one_letter_code
_entity_poly.pdbx_strand_id
1 'polypeptide(L)'
;MSVRSQKLVKWICIFFVLGLSIWAIYPSSQKGNGDVQAISDFSTVMDSDAKDGYDAYTKRYSNADRPPAKIRIEGEHYTALEGDGFEVANGFQGLKGQAVLTPESGTISWKVRVDQPGLYNVRIHYFPIEGKSSAIEREFAINQEVPFKGSDILLFDRDWGNREDEIERDNRGNDLRPRQIEKPAWQIASFKDSEGYNDEPYLFYFGEGVQTISLTSLREPMAIDYIELYQEPETKTYEERKAEYEAEGAAAAEGQFIVIQAEDATLKSSPTLYPLSDRSSPSVTPYSASKIRVNAIGGLNWKLPGQWIEWEFEVEEDGLYQIALKRKQDQLRGVYATRSIMIDGEYPFQEMKRTRFGFNMEWRTDVLGGDKPYLFHLTKGKHTIRMAVSLGELAPLIETIKSSVLKLNEMYRKILLITSNTPDPNRDYQLEKRIPGMIDVFREQAGTIQAVADYLEQSTGEKSDKVAVLHTMVRQLNEMAEKPETIANRLNSFKVNVGGLGTWILNVREQPLTLDYLIVASPGSKLPRAKATLLEKIKHELGAYVASYTEDYDSIGSTEEGGRSITVWVTTGRDQAQVLKALIDDRFTPETNISVNVRLVPGGILLPAVLAGEGPDVALQAGEDAPVNYAMRNAAADLTAFPDFEKVAARFRDSAITPYRYDEGVYALPEQQTFPMLFYRKDILKELDLEPPKTWQDVYNMISVLQKHNMEFYLPIESAANNATLVPNAAFAMLLYQNGGQFYRDNDRKSALDSEISMQVFKRWTQFYTNYKFPLQADFANRFRTGEMPIGIADYTTYNLLTVLAPEIKGLWDFAVVPGTEHKDGSVSHEVASHTTAVMMLDNADDKDAAWSFMKWWTDKDTQIAYGRELEGLLGDAARYPTANIEALEQLPWPVKDFNNLERQWQWVRGIPQVPGGYFTGRHLDNAFRRVVNQSENPREALSDYILYMNDEIALKRKEFNLQK
;
A
#
# COMPACT_ATOMS: atom_id res chain seq x y z
N MET A 1 -47.03 -51.84 6.42
CA MET A 1 -46.70 -50.41 6.70
C MET A 1 -45.82 -49.91 5.58
N SER A 2 -46.28 -48.93 4.80
CA SER A 2 -45.71 -48.62 3.48
C SER A 2 -44.58 -47.60 3.53
N VAL A 3 -43.63 -47.74 2.59
CA VAL A 3 -42.45 -46.90 2.33
C VAL A 3 -42.80 -45.39 2.15
N ARG A 4 -44.08 -45.06 1.98
CA ARG A 4 -44.57 -43.68 1.89
C ARG A 4 -44.56 -42.94 3.24
N SER A 5 -44.74 -43.63 4.38
CA SER A 5 -44.73 -42.96 5.70
C SER A 5 -43.33 -42.60 6.19
N GLN A 6 -42.31 -43.40 5.84
CA GLN A 6 -40.91 -43.11 6.21
C GLN A 6 -40.32 -41.91 5.44
N LYS A 7 -40.72 -41.69 4.19
CA LYS A 7 -40.31 -40.48 3.45
C LYS A 7 -40.96 -39.21 4.00
N LEU A 8 -42.24 -39.28 4.40
CA LEU A 8 -42.93 -38.13 5.00
C LEU A 8 -42.33 -37.75 6.36
N VAL A 9 -42.00 -38.73 7.20
CA VAL A 9 -41.36 -38.49 8.50
C VAL A 9 -39.93 -37.96 8.34
N LYS A 10 -39.16 -38.42 7.34
CA LYS A 10 -37.83 -37.84 7.04
C LYS A 10 -37.92 -36.39 6.56
N TRP A 11 -38.89 -36.04 5.72
CA TRP A 11 -39.09 -34.66 5.27
C TRP A 11 -39.56 -33.74 6.40
N ILE A 12 -40.44 -34.23 7.28
CA ILE A 12 -40.86 -33.47 8.47
C ILE A 12 -39.69 -33.27 9.44
N CYS A 13 -38.86 -34.29 9.69
CA CYS A 13 -37.66 -34.15 10.53
C CYS A 13 -36.61 -33.22 9.89
N ILE A 14 -36.43 -33.23 8.57
CA ILE A 14 -35.52 -32.30 7.88
C ILE A 14 -36.04 -30.86 7.99
N PHE A 15 -37.34 -30.62 7.79
CA PHE A 15 -37.94 -29.30 7.98
C PHE A 15 -37.92 -28.85 9.46
N PHE A 16 -38.05 -29.77 10.42
CA PHE A 16 -37.96 -29.45 11.85
C PHE A 16 -36.52 -29.13 12.28
N VAL A 17 -35.52 -29.81 11.71
CA VAL A 17 -34.09 -29.55 11.96
C VAL A 17 -33.62 -28.26 11.25
N LEU A 18 -34.14 -27.95 10.06
CA LEU A 18 -33.95 -26.65 9.40
C LEU A 18 -34.67 -25.51 10.16
N GLY A 19 -35.86 -25.75 10.71
CA GLY A 19 -36.58 -24.77 11.53
C GLY A 19 -35.89 -24.47 12.87
N LEU A 20 -35.29 -25.48 13.51
CA LEU A 20 -34.56 -25.32 14.79
C LEU A 20 -33.17 -24.71 14.61
N SER A 21 -32.48 -24.96 13.49
CA SER A 21 -31.20 -24.31 13.18
C SER A 21 -31.36 -22.82 12.84
N ILE A 22 -32.52 -22.40 12.33
CA ILE A 22 -32.85 -20.98 12.11
C ILE A 22 -33.21 -20.26 13.43
N TRP A 23 -33.69 -20.98 14.45
CA TRP A 23 -34.03 -20.39 15.75
C TRP A 23 -32.82 -20.23 16.69
N ALA A 24 -31.73 -20.98 16.46
CA ALA A 24 -30.55 -20.99 17.31
C ALA A 24 -29.45 -19.96 16.93
N ILE A 25 -29.64 -19.16 15.87
CA ILE A 25 -28.65 -18.17 15.38
C ILE A 25 -29.19 -16.74 15.42
N TYR A 26 -30.28 -16.48 16.16
CA TYR A 26 -30.72 -15.12 16.45
C TYR A 26 -30.23 -14.68 17.84
N PRO A 27 -29.15 -13.89 17.96
CA PRO A 27 -29.04 -13.01 19.10
C PRO A 27 -30.14 -11.95 18.94
N SER A 28 -31.17 -12.05 19.78
CA SER A 28 -32.12 -10.98 19.99
C SER A 28 -31.39 -9.82 20.68
N SER A 29 -30.73 -8.96 19.91
CA SER A 29 -30.24 -7.67 20.40
C SER A 29 -31.12 -6.55 19.83
N GLN A 30 -32.37 -6.48 20.31
CA GLN A 30 -33.00 -5.17 20.46
C GLN A 30 -32.42 -4.55 21.73
N LYS A 31 -31.36 -3.76 21.55
CA LYS A 31 -31.03 -2.68 22.48
C LYS A 31 -31.02 -1.40 21.66
N GLY A 32 -31.73 -0.41 22.20
CA GLY A 32 -32.29 0.72 21.50
C GLY A 32 -31.26 1.69 20.93
N ASN A 33 -31.79 2.67 20.21
CA ASN A 33 -31.11 3.90 19.81
C ASN A 33 -30.18 4.32 20.94
N GLY A 34 -28.87 4.22 20.68
CA GLY A 34 -27.90 4.95 21.44
C GLY A 34 -28.13 6.41 21.09
N ASP A 35 -28.97 7.08 21.88
CA ASP A 35 -28.95 8.53 21.98
C ASP A 35 -27.49 8.91 22.23
N VAL A 36 -26.87 9.50 21.21
CA VAL A 36 -25.52 10.06 21.31
C VAL A 36 -25.63 11.26 22.25
N GLN A 37 -25.44 11.04 23.54
CA GLN A 37 -25.02 12.11 24.42
C GLN A 37 -23.67 12.61 23.90
N ALA A 38 -23.52 13.92 23.75
CA ALA A 38 -22.24 14.55 23.43
C ALA A 38 -21.22 14.15 24.52
N ILE A 39 -20.38 13.16 24.21
CA ILE A 39 -19.18 12.86 24.98
C ILE A 39 -18.21 13.99 24.64
N SER A 40 -17.56 14.59 25.63
CA SER A 40 -16.53 15.59 25.39
C SER A 40 -15.45 15.04 24.45
N ASP A 41 -15.05 15.85 23.46
CA ASP A 41 -13.97 15.51 22.53
C ASP A 41 -12.73 15.00 23.28
N PHE A 42 -12.15 13.90 22.80
CA PHE A 42 -10.91 13.38 23.37
C PHE A 42 -9.77 14.32 22.98
N SER A 43 -9.15 14.96 23.97
CA SER A 43 -7.95 15.78 23.75
C SER A 43 -6.71 14.91 23.68
N THR A 44 -5.86 15.11 22.67
CA THR A 44 -4.58 14.37 22.54
C THR A 44 -3.74 14.53 23.81
N VAL A 45 -3.31 13.40 24.38
CA VAL A 45 -2.40 13.39 25.53
C VAL A 45 -0.98 13.25 25.00
N MET A 46 -0.34 14.37 24.70
CA MET A 46 1.08 14.40 24.30
C MET A 46 1.95 14.97 25.40
N ASP A 47 3.12 14.36 25.59
CA ASP A 47 4.23 14.94 26.31
C ASP A 47 5.06 15.79 25.34
N SER A 48 5.58 16.93 25.79
CA SER A 48 6.04 18.08 24.98
C SER A 48 7.27 17.86 24.08
N ASP A 49 7.70 16.64 23.82
CA ASP A 49 9.02 16.35 23.25
C ASP A 49 9.07 16.27 21.71
N ALA A 50 7.93 16.24 21.02
CA ALA A 50 7.88 16.38 19.55
C ALA A 50 8.04 17.87 19.16
N LYS A 51 9.27 18.40 19.25
CA LYS A 51 9.58 19.83 19.06
C LYS A 51 9.23 20.41 17.68
N ASP A 52 9.01 19.56 16.68
CA ASP A 52 8.94 19.95 15.26
C ASP A 52 7.57 19.68 14.59
N GLY A 53 6.54 19.28 15.34
CA GLY A 53 5.19 19.01 14.81
C GLY A 53 4.28 20.25 14.73
N TYR A 54 3.17 20.15 13.99
CA TYR A 54 2.20 21.25 13.83
C TYR A 54 1.62 21.74 15.17
N ASP A 55 1.31 20.85 16.12
CA ASP A 55 0.86 21.24 17.47
C ASP A 55 1.88 22.08 18.25
N ALA A 56 3.17 21.75 18.12
CA ALA A 56 4.23 22.52 18.75
C ALA A 56 4.36 23.90 18.09
N TYR A 57 4.17 23.96 16.76
CA TYR A 57 4.17 25.18 15.98
C TYR A 57 3.01 26.10 16.37
N THR A 58 1.77 25.59 16.43
CA THR A 58 0.59 26.39 16.81
C THR A 58 0.68 26.87 18.26
N LYS A 59 1.22 26.06 19.19
CA LYS A 59 1.50 26.49 20.57
C LYS A 59 2.52 27.62 20.62
N ARG A 60 3.60 27.54 19.83
CA ARG A 60 4.64 28.57 19.75
C ARG A 60 4.08 29.93 19.30
N TYR A 61 3.11 29.92 18.39
CA TYR A 61 2.47 31.12 17.84
C TYR A 61 1.05 31.35 18.35
N SER A 62 0.67 30.75 19.49
CA SER A 62 -0.69 30.84 20.04
C SER A 62 -1.17 32.26 20.35
N ASN A 63 -0.24 33.20 20.60
CA ASN A 63 -0.52 34.61 20.84
C ASN A 63 -0.39 35.49 19.58
N ALA A 64 -0.13 34.93 18.41
CA ALA A 64 -0.05 35.69 17.17
C ALA A 64 -1.45 36.04 16.66
N ASP A 65 -1.59 37.26 16.13
CA ASP A 65 -2.85 37.72 15.54
C ASP A 65 -3.22 36.91 14.28
N ARG A 66 -4.51 36.94 13.91
CA ARG A 66 -5.03 36.40 12.64
C ARG A 66 -5.55 37.56 11.77
N PRO A 67 -4.69 38.22 11.00
CA PRO A 67 -5.09 39.34 10.16
C PRO A 67 -6.13 38.93 9.12
N PRO A 68 -7.19 39.73 8.89
CA PRO A 68 -8.19 39.44 7.88
C PRO A 68 -7.71 39.74 6.44
N ALA A 69 -6.48 40.21 6.29
CA ALA A 69 -5.91 40.59 5.00
C ALA A 69 -5.77 39.38 4.07
N LYS A 70 -6.16 39.56 2.79
CA LYS A 70 -5.90 38.59 1.72
C LYS A 70 -4.75 39.08 0.85
N ILE A 71 -3.73 38.25 0.67
CA ILE A 71 -2.56 38.57 -0.13
C ILE A 71 -2.46 37.53 -1.24
N ARG A 72 -2.71 37.97 -2.48
CA ARG A 72 -2.62 37.14 -3.68
C ARG A 72 -1.23 37.29 -4.32
N ILE A 73 -0.66 36.16 -4.71
CA ILE A 73 0.69 36.02 -5.27
C ILE A 73 0.54 35.27 -6.58
N GLU A 74 0.61 35.98 -7.71
CA GLU A 74 0.52 35.34 -9.03
C GLU A 74 1.71 34.42 -9.28
N GLY A 75 1.45 33.27 -9.90
CA GLY A 75 2.41 32.19 -10.11
C GLY A 75 3.61 32.64 -10.95
N GLU A 76 3.36 33.41 -12.01
CA GLU A 76 4.39 33.96 -12.90
C GLU A 76 5.28 35.03 -12.27
N HIS A 77 4.88 35.61 -11.13
CA HIS A 77 5.67 36.62 -10.39
C HIS A 77 6.71 35.99 -9.45
N TYR A 78 7.27 34.84 -9.81
CA TYR A 78 8.34 34.21 -9.05
C TYR A 78 9.64 35.03 -9.09
N THR A 79 10.49 34.78 -8.11
CA THR A 79 11.76 35.50 -7.90
C THR A 79 12.99 34.62 -8.07
N ALA A 80 12.85 33.30 -7.92
CA ALA A 80 13.91 32.32 -8.16
C ALA A 80 13.31 30.98 -8.61
N LEU A 81 14.08 30.27 -9.43
CA LEU A 81 13.84 28.90 -9.87
C LEU A 81 15.11 28.10 -9.66
N GLU A 82 14.98 26.91 -9.08
CA GLU A 82 16.06 25.95 -8.93
C GLU A 82 15.66 24.64 -9.64
N GLY A 83 16.43 24.22 -10.64
CA GLY A 83 16.08 23.11 -11.52
C GLY A 83 15.58 23.56 -12.89
N ASP A 84 15.44 22.60 -13.80
CA ASP A 84 15.04 22.82 -15.19
C ASP A 84 13.56 22.45 -15.42
N GLY A 85 12.96 22.95 -16.50
CA GLY A 85 11.62 22.54 -16.95
C GLY A 85 10.45 23.41 -16.49
N PHE A 86 10.71 24.54 -15.83
CA PHE A 86 9.69 25.55 -15.51
C PHE A 86 9.33 26.38 -16.75
N GLU A 87 8.04 26.61 -16.98
CA GLU A 87 7.56 27.38 -18.13
C GLU A 87 6.39 28.29 -17.73
N VAL A 88 6.33 29.51 -18.26
CA VAL A 88 5.15 30.38 -18.10
C VAL A 88 4.27 30.27 -19.34
N ALA A 89 3.03 29.84 -19.18
CA ALA A 89 2.06 29.67 -20.25
C ALA A 89 0.92 30.69 -20.16
N ASN A 90 0.56 31.29 -21.29
CA ASN A 90 -0.59 32.19 -21.40
C ASN A 90 -1.84 31.41 -21.79
N GLY A 91 -2.96 31.62 -21.09
CA GLY A 91 -4.23 31.01 -21.46
C GLY A 91 -4.29 29.49 -21.24
N PHE A 92 -3.41 28.95 -20.38
CA PHE A 92 -3.28 27.51 -20.20
C PHE A 92 -4.59 26.88 -19.74
N GLN A 93 -5.08 25.89 -20.49
CA GLN A 93 -6.32 25.16 -20.20
C GLN A 93 -7.52 26.08 -19.89
N GLY A 94 -7.65 27.16 -20.67
CA GLY A 94 -8.77 28.10 -20.57
C GLY A 94 -8.64 29.16 -19.47
N LEU A 95 -7.52 29.22 -18.75
CA LEU A 95 -7.25 30.25 -17.75
C LEU A 95 -7.26 31.65 -18.38
N LYS A 96 -7.87 32.63 -17.70
CA LYS A 96 -7.79 34.04 -18.09
C LYS A 96 -6.59 34.71 -17.42
N GLY A 97 -5.38 34.37 -17.86
CA GLY A 97 -4.14 34.85 -17.26
C GLY A 97 -2.92 34.06 -17.71
N GLN A 98 -1.85 34.17 -16.93
CA GLN A 98 -0.66 33.33 -17.07
C GLN A 98 -0.69 32.26 -15.97
N ALA A 99 -0.03 31.13 -16.22
CA ALA A 99 0.25 30.13 -15.22
C ALA A 99 1.70 29.69 -15.34
N VAL A 100 2.32 29.34 -14.22
CA VAL A 100 3.66 28.72 -14.21
C VAL A 100 3.52 27.20 -14.13
N LEU A 101 4.01 26.51 -15.15
CA LEU A 101 4.12 25.06 -15.20
C LEU A 101 5.34 24.66 -14.36
N THR A 102 5.11 23.82 -13.37
CA THR A 102 6.15 23.30 -12.47
C THR A 102 6.45 21.83 -12.84
N PRO A 103 7.73 21.44 -12.94
CA PRO A 103 8.13 20.06 -13.20
C PRO A 103 7.90 19.15 -11.98
N GLU A 104 8.17 17.85 -12.13
CA GLU A 104 8.12 16.87 -11.04
C GLU A 104 9.28 16.98 -10.03
N SER A 105 10.27 17.85 -10.29
CA SER A 105 11.37 18.20 -9.37
C SER A 105 11.76 19.67 -9.51
N GLY A 106 12.49 20.22 -8.54
CA GLY A 106 12.94 21.61 -8.51
C GLY A 106 12.14 22.50 -7.56
N THR A 107 12.60 23.74 -7.37
CA THR A 107 12.03 24.69 -6.41
C THR A 107 11.66 25.99 -7.10
N ILE A 108 10.50 26.53 -6.76
CA ILE A 108 10.05 27.86 -7.19
C ILE A 108 9.79 28.74 -5.96
N SER A 109 10.28 29.99 -5.99
CA SER A 109 10.21 30.90 -4.84
C SER A 109 9.64 32.26 -5.19
N TRP A 110 8.81 32.82 -4.31
CA TRP A 110 8.20 34.15 -4.43
C TRP A 110 8.56 35.03 -3.24
N LYS A 111 8.60 36.35 -3.47
CA LYS A 111 8.66 37.36 -2.41
C LYS A 111 7.27 37.92 -2.16
N VAL A 112 6.80 37.80 -0.92
CA VAL A 112 5.50 38.32 -0.49
C VAL A 112 5.70 39.42 0.54
N ARG A 113 5.04 40.56 0.33
CA ARG A 113 5.02 41.65 1.32
C ARG A 113 3.85 41.43 2.27
N VAL A 114 4.15 41.28 3.55
CA VAL A 114 3.19 41.08 4.63
C VAL A 114 3.20 42.32 5.51
N ASP A 115 2.11 43.10 5.46
CA ASP A 115 2.00 44.36 6.21
C ASP A 115 1.56 44.15 7.67
N GLN A 116 0.87 43.03 7.96
CA GLN A 116 0.44 42.67 9.32
C GLN A 116 1.03 41.30 9.68
N PRO A 117 1.95 41.20 10.66
CA PRO A 117 2.46 39.91 11.09
C PRO A 117 1.34 39.09 11.74
N GLY A 118 1.35 37.78 11.54
CA GLY A 118 0.31 36.92 12.10
C GLY A 118 0.25 35.54 11.46
N LEU A 119 -0.74 34.77 11.87
CA LEU A 119 -1.06 33.46 11.31
C LEU A 119 -2.02 33.62 10.13
N TYR A 120 -1.65 33.00 9.01
CA TYR A 120 -2.44 32.95 7.78
C TYR A 120 -2.64 31.51 7.33
N ASN A 121 -3.81 31.20 6.76
CA ASN A 121 -3.96 30.04 5.91
C ASN A 121 -3.35 30.31 4.54
N VAL A 122 -2.92 29.25 3.87
CA VAL A 122 -2.38 29.32 2.50
C VAL A 122 -3.22 28.42 1.62
N ARG A 123 -3.60 28.92 0.44
CA ARG A 123 -4.25 28.13 -0.61
C ARG A 123 -3.61 28.39 -1.95
N ILE A 124 -3.72 27.43 -2.85
CA ILE A 124 -3.18 27.49 -4.21
C ILE A 124 -4.29 27.23 -5.21
N HIS A 125 -4.29 27.99 -6.30
CA HIS A 125 -5.08 27.70 -7.49
C HIS A 125 -4.17 27.03 -8.52
N TYR A 126 -4.44 25.76 -8.81
CA TYR A 126 -3.56 24.91 -9.60
C TYR A 126 -4.33 24.06 -10.62
N PHE A 127 -3.59 23.51 -11.58
CA PHE A 127 -4.08 22.56 -12.57
C PHE A 127 -3.12 21.36 -12.64
N PRO A 128 -3.57 20.11 -12.42
CA PRO A 128 -2.75 18.93 -12.64
C PRO A 128 -2.29 18.80 -14.09
N ILE A 129 -0.98 18.76 -14.34
CA ILE A 129 -0.43 18.52 -15.68
C ILE A 129 -0.30 17.01 -15.89
N GLU A 130 -0.38 16.53 -17.13
CA GLU A 130 -0.08 15.14 -17.46
C GLU A 130 1.26 14.69 -16.84
N GLY A 131 1.24 13.56 -16.14
CA GLY A 131 2.38 13.06 -15.37
C GLY A 131 2.29 11.54 -15.18
N LYS A 132 2.71 11.04 -14.02
CA LYS A 132 2.70 9.60 -13.69
C LYS A 132 1.44 9.19 -12.96
N SER A 133 0.38 10.01 -13.02
CA SER A 133 -0.96 9.74 -12.46
C SER A 133 -0.99 9.46 -10.95
N SER A 134 0.04 9.92 -10.23
CA SER A 134 0.09 9.87 -8.76
C SER A 134 -0.50 11.15 -8.16
N ALA A 135 -0.70 11.17 -6.84
CA ALA A 135 -0.98 12.42 -6.13
C ALA A 135 0.22 13.37 -6.24
N ILE A 136 -0.04 14.65 -6.44
CA ILE A 136 1.00 15.66 -6.59
C ILE A 136 1.54 16.04 -5.22
N GLU A 137 2.87 16.04 -5.05
CA GLU A 137 3.52 16.31 -3.77
C GLU A 137 4.40 17.57 -3.84
N ARG A 138 4.22 18.48 -2.89
CA ARG A 138 5.06 19.68 -2.72
C ARG A 138 5.54 19.81 -1.27
N GLU A 139 6.77 20.24 -1.09
CA GLU A 139 7.23 20.80 0.20
C GLU A 139 7.01 22.31 0.19
N PHE A 140 6.55 22.87 1.30
CA PHE A 140 6.36 24.30 1.49
C PHE A 140 7.30 24.87 2.55
N ALA A 141 8.06 25.89 2.17
CA ALA A 141 9.02 26.57 3.03
C ALA A 141 8.74 28.07 3.10
N ILE A 142 8.97 28.64 4.29
CA ILE A 142 8.95 30.09 4.53
C ILE A 142 10.37 30.49 4.92
N ASN A 143 10.95 31.45 4.20
CA ASN A 143 12.33 31.91 4.36
C ASN A 143 13.35 30.77 4.32
N GLN A 144 13.16 29.81 3.41
CA GLN A 144 14.00 28.61 3.23
C GLN A 144 13.95 27.61 4.39
N GLU A 145 13.03 27.78 5.34
CA GLU A 145 12.81 26.84 6.43
C GLU A 145 11.44 26.18 6.29
N VAL A 146 11.39 24.85 6.41
CA VAL A 146 10.13 24.09 6.52
C VAL A 146 9.53 24.36 7.90
N PRO A 147 8.35 25.00 8.00
CA PRO A 147 7.82 25.48 9.29
C PRO A 147 7.59 24.39 10.34
N PHE A 148 7.13 23.21 9.91
CA PHE A 148 6.84 22.06 10.78
C PHE A 148 6.70 20.76 9.94
N LYS A 149 6.82 19.61 10.60
CA LYS A 149 6.53 18.29 9.99
C LYS A 149 5.04 18.20 9.63
N GLY A 150 4.74 18.06 8.34
CA GLY A 150 3.43 18.24 7.71
C GLY A 150 3.47 19.27 6.57
N SER A 151 4.40 20.23 6.63
CA SER A 151 4.68 21.16 5.51
C SER A 151 5.80 20.67 4.58
N ASP A 152 6.53 19.62 4.99
CA ASP A 152 7.48 18.89 4.16
C ASP A 152 6.79 18.04 3.07
N ILE A 153 5.52 17.69 3.24
CA ILE A 153 4.73 16.95 2.23
C ILE A 153 3.29 17.45 2.24
N LEU A 154 2.93 18.26 1.25
CA LEU A 154 1.56 18.66 0.92
C LEU A 154 1.08 17.85 -0.29
N LEU A 155 -0.10 17.26 -0.17
CA LEU A 155 -0.75 16.51 -1.27
C LEU A 155 -1.77 17.39 -1.98
N PHE A 156 -1.74 17.34 -3.31
CA PHE A 156 -2.72 17.93 -4.19
C PHE A 156 -3.32 16.86 -5.09
N ASP A 157 -4.65 16.83 -5.13
CA ASP A 157 -5.40 15.78 -5.80
C ASP A 157 -5.37 15.95 -7.31
N ARG A 158 -5.52 14.81 -8.00
CA ARG A 158 -5.93 14.74 -9.41
C ARG A 158 -7.37 14.26 -9.45
N ASP A 159 -8.12 14.78 -10.42
CA ASP A 159 -9.50 14.38 -10.63
C ASP A 159 -9.59 13.18 -11.56
N TRP A 160 -10.37 12.19 -11.17
CA TRP A 160 -10.61 10.96 -11.92
C TRP A 160 -12.09 10.76 -12.18
N GLY A 161 -12.43 10.30 -13.38
CA GLY A 161 -13.79 9.94 -13.76
C GLY A 161 -13.81 8.65 -14.57
N ASN A 162 -15.01 8.11 -14.78
CA ASN A 162 -15.17 7.01 -15.71
C ASN A 162 -14.82 7.51 -17.14
N ARG A 163 -14.20 6.65 -17.94
CA ARG A 163 -13.91 6.94 -19.35
C ARG A 163 -15.21 6.98 -20.15
N GLU A 164 -16.04 5.97 -19.96
CA GLU A 164 -17.37 5.85 -20.53
C GLU A 164 -18.44 6.30 -19.52
N ASP A 165 -19.48 6.99 -20.01
CA ASP A 165 -20.62 7.42 -19.18
C ASP A 165 -21.57 6.26 -18.84
N GLU A 166 -21.63 5.23 -19.69
CA GLU A 166 -22.44 4.03 -19.48
C GLU A 166 -21.57 2.82 -19.14
N ILE A 167 -22.07 1.96 -18.26
CA ILE A 167 -21.40 0.71 -17.89
C ILE A 167 -21.51 -0.29 -19.05
N GLU A 168 -20.37 -0.62 -19.66
CA GLU A 168 -20.28 -1.63 -20.71
C GLU A 168 -20.55 -3.04 -20.18
N ARG A 169 -20.90 -3.96 -21.09
CA ARG A 169 -21.19 -5.36 -20.75
C ARG A 169 -20.40 -6.32 -21.62
N ASP A 170 -20.00 -7.44 -21.01
CA ASP A 170 -19.43 -8.55 -21.74
C ASP A 170 -20.49 -9.28 -22.60
N ASN A 171 -20.02 -10.21 -23.43
CA ASN A 171 -20.88 -11.07 -24.27
C ASN A 171 -21.77 -12.04 -23.46
N ARG A 172 -21.55 -12.17 -22.14
CA ARG A 172 -22.39 -12.92 -21.19
C ARG A 172 -23.38 -12.01 -20.46
N GLY A 173 -23.40 -10.71 -20.75
CA GLY A 173 -24.29 -9.72 -20.14
C GLY A 173 -23.94 -9.38 -18.68
N ASN A 174 -22.70 -9.60 -18.25
CA ASN A 174 -22.14 -9.08 -17.01
C ASN A 174 -21.64 -7.65 -17.22
N ASP A 175 -21.81 -6.80 -16.22
CA ASP A 175 -21.27 -5.46 -16.25
C ASP A 175 -19.74 -5.50 -16.12
N LEU A 176 -19.06 -4.77 -17.00
CA LEU A 176 -17.62 -4.56 -16.95
C LEU A 176 -17.30 -3.42 -15.98
N ARG A 177 -16.11 -3.48 -15.37
CA ARG A 177 -15.64 -2.40 -14.50
C ARG A 177 -15.39 -1.15 -15.35
N PRO A 178 -15.93 0.03 -14.99
CA PRO A 178 -15.65 1.26 -15.72
C PRO A 178 -14.16 1.62 -15.65
N ARG A 179 -13.53 1.89 -16.81
CA ARG A 179 -12.13 2.37 -16.85
C ARG A 179 -12.06 3.77 -16.24
N GLN A 180 -11.04 4.03 -15.42
CA GLN A 180 -10.81 5.38 -14.89
C GLN A 180 -9.83 6.16 -15.77
N ILE A 181 -10.12 7.45 -15.99
CA ILE A 181 -9.25 8.41 -16.68
C ILE A 181 -9.16 9.70 -15.88
N GLU A 182 -8.05 10.42 -16.04
CA GLU A 182 -7.92 11.76 -15.46
C GLU A 182 -8.88 12.74 -16.15
N LYS A 183 -9.51 13.60 -15.34
CA LYS A 183 -10.40 14.69 -15.75
C LYS A 183 -9.84 16.01 -15.20
N PRO A 184 -8.64 16.44 -15.63
CA PRO A 184 -7.94 17.55 -15.00
C PRO A 184 -8.73 18.85 -15.15
N ALA A 185 -8.84 19.58 -14.05
CA ALA A 185 -9.54 20.85 -13.97
C ALA A 185 -8.72 21.84 -13.13
N TRP A 186 -9.05 23.13 -13.25
CA TRP A 186 -8.52 24.16 -12.36
C TRP A 186 -9.16 24.02 -10.98
N GLN A 187 -8.34 23.98 -9.93
CA GLN A 187 -8.76 23.68 -8.57
C GLN A 187 -8.14 24.63 -7.56
N ILE A 188 -8.90 24.97 -6.52
CA ILE A 188 -8.39 25.70 -5.36
C ILE A 188 -8.23 24.71 -4.21
N ALA A 189 -7.01 24.58 -3.68
CA ALA A 189 -6.73 23.74 -2.53
C ALA A 189 -6.01 24.51 -1.43
N SER A 190 -6.51 24.39 -0.20
CA SER A 190 -5.85 24.90 0.99
C SER A 190 -4.77 23.92 1.46
N PHE A 191 -3.68 24.46 2.00
CA PHE A 191 -2.61 23.64 2.56
C PHE A 191 -3.10 23.03 3.86
N LYS A 192 -3.29 21.72 3.85
CA LYS A 192 -3.93 20.96 4.93
C LYS A 192 -3.18 19.66 5.17
N ASP A 193 -3.51 19.02 6.29
CA ASP A 193 -2.98 17.73 6.65
C ASP A 193 -3.52 16.62 5.75
N SER A 194 -2.65 16.07 4.90
CA SER A 194 -3.00 14.96 4.01
C SER A 194 -3.23 13.64 4.74
N GLU A 195 -2.69 13.48 5.96
CA GLU A 195 -2.87 12.28 6.76
C GLU A 195 -4.18 12.32 7.56
N GLY A 196 -4.87 13.47 7.56
CA GLY A 196 -6.18 13.65 8.17
C GLY A 196 -6.18 13.74 9.69
N TYR A 197 -5.05 14.05 10.34
CA TYR A 197 -5.01 14.29 11.78
C TYR A 197 -5.57 15.66 12.16
N ASN A 198 -5.42 16.64 11.27
CA ASN A 198 -6.01 17.96 11.40
C ASN A 198 -7.12 18.16 10.36
N ASP A 199 -8.33 18.46 10.84
CA ASP A 199 -9.48 18.69 9.94
C ASP A 199 -9.46 20.10 9.31
N GLU A 200 -8.74 21.05 9.92
CA GLU A 200 -8.65 22.43 9.43
C GLU A 200 -7.36 22.66 8.62
N PRO A 201 -7.38 23.56 7.63
CA PRO A 201 -6.16 23.97 6.93
C PRO A 201 -5.10 24.50 7.89
N TYR A 202 -3.83 24.26 7.53
CA TYR A 202 -2.70 24.72 8.32
C TYR A 202 -2.65 26.24 8.40
N LEU A 203 -2.21 26.72 9.57
CA LEU A 203 -1.88 28.10 9.84
C LEU A 203 -0.37 28.26 9.82
N PHE A 204 0.09 29.26 9.08
CA PHE A 204 1.50 29.61 8.92
C PHE A 204 1.74 31.02 9.44
N TYR A 205 2.75 31.17 10.29
CA TYR A 205 3.17 32.46 10.81
C TYR A 205 4.03 33.19 9.78
N PHE A 206 3.63 34.41 9.47
CA PHE A 206 4.40 35.34 8.65
C PHE A 206 4.79 36.57 9.48
N GLY A 207 6.07 36.93 9.44
CA GLY A 207 6.55 38.18 10.01
C GLY A 207 6.22 39.39 9.14
N GLU A 208 6.31 40.59 9.71
CA GLU A 208 6.12 41.85 8.97
C GLU A 208 7.26 42.06 7.95
N GLY A 209 6.94 42.65 6.80
CA GLY A 209 7.90 42.97 5.75
C GLY A 209 7.89 41.96 4.60
N VAL A 210 9.02 41.85 3.89
CA VAL A 210 9.14 40.95 2.74
C VAL A 210 9.58 39.57 3.22
N GLN A 211 8.68 38.60 3.10
CA GLN A 211 8.93 37.19 3.37
C GLN A 211 9.16 36.44 2.05
N THR A 212 9.88 35.33 2.09
CA THR A 212 10.04 34.44 0.93
C THR A 212 9.24 33.18 1.14
N ILE A 213 8.39 32.80 0.18
CA ILE A 213 7.73 31.49 0.18
C ILE A 213 8.31 30.64 -0.94
N SER A 214 8.47 29.33 -0.72
CA SER A 214 8.96 28.40 -1.73
C SER A 214 8.13 27.13 -1.77
N LEU A 215 7.94 26.60 -2.98
CA LEU A 215 7.38 25.27 -3.21
C LEU A 215 8.43 24.41 -3.92
N THR A 216 8.78 23.28 -3.31
CA THR A 216 9.68 22.28 -3.89
C THR A 216 8.85 21.13 -4.44
N SER A 217 9.00 20.81 -5.73
CA SER A 217 8.37 19.64 -6.35
C SER A 217 9.02 18.35 -5.85
N LEU A 218 8.21 17.47 -5.23
CA LEU A 218 8.65 16.17 -4.75
C LEU A 218 8.15 15.02 -5.64
N ARG A 219 6.96 15.18 -6.23
CA ARG A 219 6.33 14.23 -7.15
C ARG A 219 5.28 14.93 -8.02
N GLU A 220 5.18 14.52 -9.28
CA GLU A 220 4.22 15.00 -10.31
C GLU A 220 4.32 16.50 -10.69
N PRO A 221 4.05 16.87 -11.94
CA PRO A 221 3.97 18.26 -12.38
C PRO A 221 2.59 18.91 -12.09
N MET A 222 2.56 20.24 -11.94
CA MET A 222 1.32 21.04 -11.87
C MET A 222 1.53 22.42 -12.48
N ALA A 223 0.47 23.06 -12.99
CA ALA A 223 0.47 24.47 -13.31
C ALA A 223 -0.10 25.27 -12.13
N ILE A 224 0.50 26.41 -11.82
CA ILE A 224 0.09 27.30 -10.72
C ILE A 224 -0.37 28.62 -11.32
N ASP A 225 -1.62 29.01 -11.04
CA ASP A 225 -2.15 30.34 -11.36
C ASP A 225 -1.76 31.33 -10.26
N TYR A 226 -2.15 31.06 -9.00
CA TYR A 226 -1.75 31.90 -7.87
C TYR A 226 -1.69 31.14 -6.54
N ILE A 227 -0.98 31.73 -5.59
CA ILE A 227 -0.98 31.37 -4.17
C ILE A 227 -1.64 32.51 -3.40
N GLU A 228 -2.45 32.21 -2.39
CA GLU A 228 -3.13 33.22 -1.57
C GLU A 228 -2.90 32.97 -0.09
N LEU A 229 -2.47 34.02 0.63
CA LEU A 229 -2.53 34.08 2.08
C LEU A 229 -3.91 34.64 2.46
N TYR A 230 -4.64 33.92 3.31
CA TYR A 230 -6.01 34.25 3.66
C TYR A 230 -6.38 33.72 5.06
N GLN A 231 -7.64 33.94 5.47
CA GLN A 231 -8.23 33.29 6.64
C GLN A 231 -9.34 32.36 6.17
N GLU A 232 -9.28 31.10 6.58
CA GLU A 232 -10.35 30.14 6.34
C GLU A 232 -11.64 30.63 7.03
N PRO A 233 -12.78 30.72 6.32
CA PRO A 233 -14.04 31.12 6.93
C PRO A 233 -14.48 30.16 8.03
N GLU A 234 -14.89 30.70 9.18
CA GLU A 234 -15.47 29.87 10.24
C GLU A 234 -16.79 29.24 9.76
N THR A 235 -16.84 27.91 9.79
CA THR A 235 -18.06 27.16 9.51
C THR A 235 -18.99 27.26 10.72
N LYS A 236 -20.25 27.66 10.51
CA LYS A 236 -21.28 27.74 11.56
C LYS A 236 -21.79 26.35 11.95
N THR A 237 -22.34 26.23 13.15
CA THR A 237 -23.07 25.01 13.58
C THR A 237 -24.41 24.89 12.84
N TYR A 238 -24.98 23.68 12.82
CA TYR A 238 -26.30 23.47 12.20
C TYR A 238 -27.39 24.32 12.86
N GLU A 239 -27.37 24.48 14.19
CA GLU A 239 -28.38 25.28 14.90
C GLU A 239 -28.31 26.77 14.52
N GLU A 240 -27.10 27.32 14.36
CA GLU A 240 -26.92 28.69 13.86
C GLU A 240 -27.41 28.82 12.41
N ARG A 241 -27.05 27.87 11.55
CA ARG A 241 -27.48 27.88 10.14
C ARG A 241 -28.99 27.72 9.99
N LYS A 242 -29.61 26.89 10.83
CA LYS A 242 -31.07 26.72 10.89
C LYS A 242 -31.76 28.02 11.31
N ALA A 243 -31.23 28.75 12.28
CA ALA A 243 -31.76 30.06 12.65
C ALA A 243 -31.67 31.08 11.48
N GLU A 244 -30.64 30.98 10.65
CA GLU A 244 -30.51 31.80 9.43
C GLU A 244 -31.57 31.41 8.39
N TYR A 245 -31.78 30.13 8.14
CA TYR A 245 -32.86 29.66 7.27
C TYR A 245 -34.24 30.15 7.72
N GLU A 246 -34.50 30.12 9.03
CA GLU A 246 -35.75 30.64 9.61
C GLU A 246 -35.87 32.17 9.45
N ALA A 247 -34.76 32.91 9.60
CA ALA A 247 -34.73 34.37 9.41
C ALA A 247 -34.87 34.80 7.95
N GLU A 248 -34.31 34.02 7.02
CA GLU A 248 -34.40 34.22 5.57
C GLU A 248 -35.77 33.78 5.00
N GLY A 249 -36.56 33.06 5.79
CA GLY A 249 -37.86 32.53 5.36
C GLY A 249 -37.75 31.37 4.37
N ALA A 250 -36.66 30.61 4.44
CA ALA A 250 -36.44 29.45 3.57
C ALA A 250 -37.53 28.39 3.78
N ALA A 251 -38.26 28.04 2.72
CA ALA A 251 -39.32 27.05 2.76
C ALA A 251 -38.77 25.63 2.60
N ALA A 252 -39.45 24.64 3.17
CA ALA A 252 -39.18 23.24 2.86
C ALA A 252 -39.56 22.94 1.41
N ALA A 253 -38.72 22.20 0.68
CA ALA A 253 -39.06 21.72 -0.65
C ALA A 253 -40.25 20.75 -0.59
N GLU A 254 -41.13 20.76 -1.59
CA GLU A 254 -42.34 19.94 -1.60
C GLU A 254 -42.35 18.91 -2.74
N GLY A 255 -42.66 17.65 -2.40
CA GLY A 255 -42.84 16.58 -3.40
C GLY A 255 -41.57 16.13 -4.14
N GLN A 256 -40.38 16.57 -3.70
CA GLN A 256 -39.10 16.27 -4.34
C GLN A 256 -38.52 14.95 -3.81
N PHE A 257 -38.04 14.09 -4.72
CA PHE A 257 -37.41 12.81 -4.38
C PHE A 257 -36.42 12.38 -5.47
N ILE A 258 -35.15 12.71 -5.28
CA ILE A 258 -34.06 12.46 -6.23
C ILE A 258 -33.21 11.32 -5.70
N VAL A 259 -32.96 10.30 -6.52
CA VAL A 259 -32.08 9.17 -6.21
C VAL A 259 -30.86 9.25 -7.10
N ILE A 260 -29.68 9.23 -6.50
CA ILE A 260 -28.39 9.28 -7.17
C ILE A 260 -27.70 7.94 -6.91
N GLN A 261 -27.47 7.13 -7.95
CA GLN A 261 -26.75 5.87 -7.76
C GLN A 261 -25.31 6.16 -7.36
N ALA A 262 -24.77 5.40 -6.40
CA ALA A 262 -23.45 5.69 -5.88
C ALA A 262 -22.35 5.36 -6.91
N GLU A 263 -22.58 4.38 -7.79
CA GLU A 263 -21.68 4.05 -8.91
C GLU A 263 -21.56 5.16 -9.96
N ASP A 264 -22.54 6.07 -10.04
CA ASP A 264 -22.58 7.17 -11.01
C ASP A 264 -21.72 8.38 -10.57
N ALA A 265 -20.75 8.16 -9.70
CA ALA A 265 -19.84 9.19 -9.23
C ALA A 265 -19.10 9.88 -10.40
N THR A 266 -19.24 11.20 -10.47
CA THR A 266 -18.72 12.03 -11.56
C THR A 266 -17.23 12.26 -11.44
N LEU A 267 -16.76 12.61 -10.24
CA LEU A 267 -15.34 12.87 -9.94
C LEU A 267 -14.89 12.13 -8.68
N LYS A 268 -13.61 11.77 -8.67
CA LYS A 268 -12.96 10.99 -7.61
C LYS A 268 -11.53 11.47 -7.43
N SER A 269 -10.99 11.34 -6.23
CA SER A 269 -9.60 11.72 -5.92
C SER A 269 -8.54 10.68 -6.36
N SER A 270 -8.97 9.50 -6.80
CA SER A 270 -8.09 8.36 -7.08
C SER A 270 -8.70 7.44 -8.14
N PRO A 271 -7.88 6.85 -9.04
CA PRO A 271 -8.37 5.89 -10.04
C PRO A 271 -8.84 4.56 -9.42
N THR A 272 -8.57 4.35 -8.14
CA THR A 272 -8.89 3.12 -7.41
C THR A 272 -10.32 3.14 -6.86
N LEU A 273 -10.96 4.31 -6.85
CA LEU A 273 -12.32 4.55 -6.37
C LEU A 273 -13.38 4.20 -7.43
N TYR A 274 -13.12 3.21 -8.27
CA TYR A 274 -14.06 2.77 -9.28
C TYR A 274 -15.28 2.04 -8.65
N PRO A 275 -16.43 2.02 -9.35
CA PRO A 275 -17.60 1.27 -8.93
C PRO A 275 -17.38 -0.25 -8.79
N LEU A 276 -18.09 -0.86 -7.84
CA LEU A 276 -17.99 -2.25 -7.42
C LEU A 276 -19.29 -3.02 -7.69
N SER A 277 -19.18 -4.35 -7.69
CA SER A 277 -20.33 -5.26 -7.69
C SER A 277 -20.50 -5.88 -6.31
N ASP A 278 -21.60 -5.55 -5.62
CA ASP A 278 -22.04 -6.20 -4.39
C ASP A 278 -23.21 -7.16 -4.65
N ARG A 279 -23.08 -8.40 -4.19
CA ARG A 279 -24.11 -9.45 -4.29
C ARG A 279 -24.60 -9.91 -2.92
N SER A 280 -24.24 -9.22 -1.85
CA SER A 280 -24.52 -9.62 -0.46
C SER A 280 -26.00 -9.47 -0.07
N SER A 281 -26.77 -8.69 -0.84
CA SER A 281 -28.19 -8.47 -0.56
C SER A 281 -28.97 -8.24 -1.86
N PRO A 282 -30.20 -8.75 -1.97
CA PRO A 282 -31.08 -8.44 -3.10
C PRO A 282 -31.71 -7.03 -3.03
N SER A 283 -31.38 -6.25 -2.01
CA SER A 283 -31.86 -4.86 -1.87
C SER A 283 -30.94 -3.81 -2.50
N VAL A 284 -29.74 -4.20 -2.96
CA VAL A 284 -28.82 -3.32 -3.73
C VAL A 284 -29.38 -3.04 -5.11
N THR A 285 -29.04 -1.91 -5.70
CA THR A 285 -29.56 -1.51 -7.01
C THR A 285 -28.41 -1.03 -7.88
N PRO A 286 -28.26 -1.54 -9.11
CA PRO A 286 -29.02 -2.64 -9.74
C PRO A 286 -28.74 -4.03 -9.15
N TYR A 287 -29.78 -4.88 -9.11
CA TYR A 287 -29.72 -6.25 -8.60
C TYR A 287 -29.82 -7.30 -9.71
N SER A 288 -29.01 -8.37 -9.60
CA SER A 288 -29.17 -9.60 -10.38
C SER A 288 -28.79 -10.82 -9.56
N ALA A 289 -29.56 -11.91 -9.69
CA ALA A 289 -29.25 -13.18 -9.05
C ALA A 289 -28.19 -14.00 -9.82
N SER A 290 -28.05 -13.76 -11.13
CA SER A 290 -27.13 -14.49 -12.01
C SER A 290 -25.98 -13.62 -12.48
N LYS A 291 -26.26 -12.46 -13.05
CA LYS A 291 -25.24 -11.58 -13.66
C LYS A 291 -24.48 -10.75 -12.64
N ILE A 292 -23.24 -10.40 -12.95
CA ILE A 292 -22.46 -9.40 -12.21
C ILE A 292 -23.02 -8.02 -12.58
N ARG A 293 -23.31 -7.20 -11.57
CA ARG A 293 -23.87 -5.85 -11.71
C ARG A 293 -23.05 -4.88 -10.89
N VAL A 294 -22.63 -3.79 -11.52
CA VAL A 294 -22.02 -2.67 -10.81
C VAL A 294 -23.15 -1.91 -10.10
N ASN A 295 -23.08 -1.79 -8.77
CA ASN A 295 -24.21 -1.34 -7.93
C ASN A 295 -23.79 -0.75 -6.58
N ALA A 296 -22.50 -0.52 -6.42
CA ALA A 296 -21.96 0.03 -5.19
C ALA A 296 -20.68 0.78 -5.50
N ILE A 297 -20.24 1.64 -4.58
CA ILE A 297 -18.92 2.25 -4.63
C ILE A 297 -18.32 2.31 -3.22
N GLY A 298 -16.99 2.24 -3.14
CA GLY A 298 -16.25 2.38 -1.89
C GLY A 298 -15.80 1.06 -1.26
N GLY A 299 -16.14 0.83 0.01
CA GLY A 299 -15.67 -0.33 0.78
C GLY A 299 -14.16 -0.28 1.03
N LEU A 300 -13.44 -1.36 0.71
CA LEU A 300 -11.99 -1.43 0.88
C LEU A 300 -11.22 -0.48 -0.04
N ASN A 301 -11.83 -0.07 -1.15
CA ASN A 301 -11.21 0.88 -2.08
C ASN A 301 -11.29 2.33 -1.57
N TRP A 302 -12.23 2.64 -0.67
CA TRP A 302 -12.47 4.00 -0.16
C TRP A 302 -12.33 4.05 1.37
N LYS A 303 -11.08 4.12 1.83
CA LYS A 303 -10.72 3.96 3.24
C LYS A 303 -9.60 4.86 3.73
N LEU A 304 -8.80 5.47 2.85
CA LEU A 304 -7.66 6.28 3.27
C LEU A 304 -8.08 7.74 3.47
N PRO A 305 -7.63 8.41 4.55
CA PRO A 305 -7.87 9.85 4.76
C PRO A 305 -7.53 10.68 3.51
N GLY A 306 -8.33 11.70 3.25
CA GLY A 306 -8.20 12.55 2.06
C GLY A 306 -8.89 12.02 0.81
N GLN A 307 -9.11 10.71 0.68
CA GLN A 307 -9.83 10.16 -0.48
C GLN A 307 -11.26 10.69 -0.55
N TRP A 308 -11.70 11.14 -1.71
CA TRP A 308 -13.05 11.68 -1.89
C TRP A 308 -13.71 11.19 -3.17
N ILE A 309 -15.05 11.16 -3.11
CA ILE A 309 -15.95 10.85 -4.22
C ILE A 309 -16.99 11.97 -4.29
N GLU A 310 -17.29 12.42 -5.50
CA GLU A 310 -18.25 13.47 -5.78
C GLU A 310 -19.33 13.00 -6.75
N TRP A 311 -20.56 13.46 -6.51
CA TRP A 311 -21.72 13.22 -7.35
C TRP A 311 -22.38 14.54 -7.73
N GLU A 312 -22.88 14.61 -8.96
CA GLU A 312 -23.73 15.71 -9.43
C GLU A 312 -25.21 15.33 -9.31
N PHE A 313 -26.04 16.31 -8.98
CA PHE A 313 -27.50 16.19 -9.00
C PHE A 313 -28.16 17.53 -9.31
N GLU A 314 -29.44 17.51 -9.66
CA GLU A 314 -30.20 18.72 -10.00
C GLU A 314 -31.49 18.77 -9.17
N VAL A 315 -31.79 19.93 -8.60
CA VAL A 315 -33.04 20.18 -7.87
C VAL A 315 -33.95 21.15 -8.65
N GLU A 316 -35.25 20.88 -8.62
CA GLU A 316 -36.22 21.58 -9.49
C GLU A 316 -36.66 22.96 -8.97
N GLU A 317 -36.52 23.17 -7.65
CA GLU A 317 -36.95 24.38 -6.93
C GLU A 317 -35.96 24.75 -5.82
N ASP A 318 -36.00 26.02 -5.41
CA ASP A 318 -35.27 26.49 -4.24
C ASP A 318 -35.96 25.98 -2.98
N GLY A 319 -35.23 25.42 -2.03
CA GLY A 319 -35.83 24.97 -0.77
C GLY A 319 -34.90 24.24 0.17
N LEU A 320 -35.45 23.85 1.33
CA LEU A 320 -34.79 23.01 2.31
C LEU A 320 -35.07 21.54 2.03
N TYR A 321 -33.99 20.77 1.84
CA TYR A 321 -34.01 19.34 1.54
C TYR A 321 -33.39 18.53 2.69
N GLN A 322 -33.78 17.26 2.81
CA GLN A 322 -33.07 16.26 3.61
C GLN A 322 -32.24 15.35 2.70
N ILE A 323 -31.09 14.90 3.19
CA ILE A 323 -30.21 13.97 2.48
C ILE A 323 -30.12 12.65 3.25
N ALA A 324 -30.28 11.53 2.54
CA ALA A 324 -30.15 10.19 3.09
C ALA A 324 -29.20 9.33 2.25
N LEU A 325 -28.48 8.42 2.91
CA LEU A 325 -27.44 7.60 2.31
C LEU A 325 -27.77 6.12 2.57
N LYS A 326 -27.90 5.31 1.52
CA LYS A 326 -27.92 3.86 1.68
C LYS A 326 -26.48 3.34 1.65
N ARG A 327 -26.04 2.83 2.79
CA ARG A 327 -24.64 2.48 3.05
C ARG A 327 -24.49 1.13 3.73
N LYS A 328 -23.27 0.61 3.72
CA LYS A 328 -22.81 -0.56 4.48
C LYS A 328 -21.42 -0.28 5.07
N GLN A 329 -21.20 -0.70 6.32
CA GLN A 329 -19.91 -0.61 6.98
C GLN A 329 -19.70 -1.91 7.78
N ASP A 330 -19.16 -2.92 7.13
CA ASP A 330 -19.03 -4.30 7.62
C ASP A 330 -17.59 -4.65 8.02
N GLN A 331 -16.71 -3.66 8.20
CA GLN A 331 -15.27 -3.85 8.39
C GLN A 331 -14.77 -3.43 9.79
N LEU A 332 -15.19 -2.27 10.29
CA LEU A 332 -14.70 -1.70 11.54
C LEU A 332 -15.64 -1.97 12.71
N ARG A 333 -15.57 -3.17 13.30
CA ARG A 333 -16.32 -3.50 14.52
C ARG A 333 -15.72 -2.83 15.76
N GLY A 334 -16.59 -2.24 16.61
CA GLY A 334 -16.18 -1.52 17.83
C GLY A 334 -15.41 -0.22 17.57
N VAL A 335 -15.48 0.30 16.33
CA VAL A 335 -15.06 1.65 15.91
C VAL A 335 -16.14 2.14 14.92
N TYR A 336 -16.00 3.35 14.41
CA TYR A 336 -16.86 3.93 13.37
C TYR A 336 -16.03 4.45 12.19
N ALA A 337 -16.67 4.58 11.02
CA ALA A 337 -16.09 5.29 9.88
C ALA A 337 -16.53 6.76 9.92
N THR A 338 -15.64 7.70 9.60
CA THR A 338 -15.97 9.13 9.54
C THR A 338 -15.89 9.66 8.11
N ARG A 339 -16.79 10.57 7.75
CA ARG A 339 -16.76 11.32 6.48
C ARG A 339 -16.97 12.80 6.72
N SER A 340 -16.26 13.61 5.95
CA SER A 340 -16.60 15.01 5.74
C SER A 340 -17.48 15.13 4.49
N ILE A 341 -18.52 15.96 4.55
CA ILE A 341 -19.51 16.12 3.49
C ILE A 341 -19.58 17.60 3.09
N MET A 342 -19.38 17.87 1.80
CA MET A 342 -19.48 19.19 1.21
C MET A 342 -20.60 19.23 0.19
N ILE A 343 -21.24 20.39 0.06
CA ILE A 343 -22.18 20.71 -1.02
C ILE A 343 -21.60 21.90 -1.77
N ASP A 344 -21.49 21.79 -3.09
CA ASP A 344 -20.89 22.82 -3.96
C ASP A 344 -19.48 23.27 -3.53
N GLY A 345 -18.70 22.34 -2.99
CA GLY A 345 -17.33 22.59 -2.51
C GLY A 345 -17.23 23.25 -1.14
N GLU A 346 -18.34 23.52 -0.46
CA GLU A 346 -18.38 24.13 0.88
C GLU A 346 -18.94 23.17 1.94
N TYR A 347 -18.46 23.29 3.17
CA TYR A 347 -19.07 22.61 4.31
C TYR A 347 -20.37 23.33 4.72
N PRO A 348 -21.55 22.67 4.66
CA PRO A 348 -22.81 23.33 4.99
C PRO A 348 -22.85 23.85 6.43
N PHE A 349 -22.28 23.07 7.36
CA PHE A 349 -22.16 23.36 8.79
C PHE A 349 -21.11 22.44 9.44
N GLN A 350 -20.67 22.75 10.67
CA GLN A 350 -19.57 22.05 11.38
C GLN A 350 -19.77 20.54 11.48
N GLU A 351 -20.99 20.09 11.75
CA GLU A 351 -21.32 18.68 11.94
C GLU A 351 -21.07 17.84 10.68
N MET A 352 -21.09 18.47 9.50
CA MET A 352 -20.75 17.81 8.24
C MET A 352 -19.26 17.55 8.05
N LYS A 353 -18.36 18.16 8.85
CA LYS A 353 -16.93 17.82 8.81
C LYS A 353 -16.65 16.43 9.41
N ARG A 354 -17.52 15.93 10.31
CA ARG A 354 -17.28 14.73 11.13
C ARG A 354 -18.50 13.79 11.21
N THR A 355 -19.11 13.46 10.08
CA THR A 355 -20.27 12.55 10.04
C THR A 355 -19.85 11.11 10.32
N ARG A 356 -20.46 10.45 11.31
CA ARG A 356 -20.10 9.09 11.75
C ARG A 356 -20.99 8.01 11.15
N PHE A 357 -20.37 6.88 10.79
CA PHE A 357 -21.03 5.68 10.27
C PHE A 357 -20.59 4.45 11.08
N GLY A 358 -21.46 4.01 12.00
CA GLY A 358 -21.20 2.84 12.85
C GLY A 358 -21.34 1.50 12.13
N PHE A 359 -20.65 0.47 12.63
CA PHE A 359 -20.63 -0.88 12.07
C PHE A 359 -22.02 -1.49 11.82
N ASN A 360 -22.21 -2.15 10.67
CA ASN A 360 -23.32 -3.03 10.36
C ASN A 360 -22.99 -3.99 9.21
N MET A 361 -23.31 -5.27 9.40
CA MET A 361 -23.20 -6.30 8.36
C MET A 361 -24.27 -6.14 7.26
N GLU A 362 -25.40 -5.49 7.55
CA GLU A 362 -26.49 -5.27 6.60
C GLU A 362 -26.51 -3.83 6.10
N TRP A 363 -27.05 -3.65 4.89
CA TRP A 363 -27.33 -2.33 4.33
C TRP A 363 -28.31 -1.53 5.20
N ARG A 364 -27.99 -0.26 5.43
CA ARG A 364 -28.82 0.70 6.18
C ARG A 364 -28.98 2.00 5.39
N THR A 365 -30.13 2.65 5.56
CA THR A 365 -30.35 4.01 5.07
C THR A 365 -30.24 4.94 6.27
N ASP A 366 -29.22 5.78 6.29
CA ASP A 366 -29.02 6.78 7.33
C ASP A 366 -29.43 8.15 6.78
N VAL A 367 -30.27 8.87 7.52
CA VAL A 367 -30.57 10.29 7.22
C VAL A 367 -29.52 11.13 7.91
N LEU A 368 -28.95 12.13 7.23
CA LEU A 368 -28.01 13.05 7.85
C LEU A 368 -28.74 13.83 8.96
N GLY A 369 -28.19 13.82 10.18
CA GLY A 369 -28.85 14.31 11.40
C GLY A 369 -29.61 13.23 12.21
N GLY A 370 -29.72 12.01 11.68
CA GLY A 370 -30.33 10.88 12.37
C GLY A 370 -31.83 11.07 12.61
N ASP A 371 -32.26 10.95 13.87
CA ASP A 371 -33.67 11.11 14.27
C ASP A 371 -34.20 12.54 14.08
N LYS A 372 -33.29 13.53 14.01
CA LYS A 372 -33.60 14.94 13.69
C LYS A 372 -32.86 15.31 12.40
N PRO A 373 -33.47 15.09 11.22
CA PRO A 373 -32.81 15.33 9.95
C PRO A 373 -32.27 16.75 9.84
N TYR A 374 -31.04 16.87 9.36
CA TYR A 374 -30.49 18.14 8.94
C TYR A 374 -31.13 18.57 7.63
N LEU A 375 -31.41 19.86 7.54
CA LEU A 375 -31.96 20.50 6.36
C LEU A 375 -30.87 21.27 5.62
N PHE A 376 -30.82 21.09 4.31
CA PHE A 376 -29.85 21.70 3.41
C PHE A 376 -30.59 22.66 2.48
N HIS A 377 -30.22 23.93 2.50
CA HIS A 377 -30.77 24.91 1.58
C HIS A 377 -30.09 24.73 0.21
N LEU A 378 -30.88 24.39 -0.80
CA LEU A 378 -30.41 24.20 -2.17
C LEU A 378 -31.17 25.15 -3.09
N THR A 379 -30.45 25.74 -4.03
CA THR A 379 -31.03 26.60 -5.07
C THR A 379 -31.47 25.76 -6.26
N LYS A 380 -32.40 26.23 -7.07
CA LYS A 380 -32.77 25.54 -8.30
C LYS A 380 -31.58 25.40 -9.24
N GLY A 381 -31.33 24.18 -9.69
CA GLY A 381 -30.29 23.86 -10.66
C GLY A 381 -29.35 22.77 -10.18
N LYS A 382 -28.16 22.73 -10.80
CA LYS A 382 -27.15 21.71 -10.55
C LYS A 382 -26.37 21.99 -9.26
N HIS A 383 -26.14 20.92 -8.51
CA HIS A 383 -25.38 20.89 -7.29
C HIS A 383 -24.42 19.70 -7.29
N THR A 384 -23.35 19.83 -6.49
CA THR A 384 -22.45 18.70 -6.19
C THR A 384 -22.57 18.31 -4.74
N ILE A 385 -22.43 17.01 -4.47
CA ILE A 385 -22.17 16.49 -3.13
C ILE A 385 -20.85 15.75 -3.15
N ARG A 386 -19.90 16.18 -2.32
CA ARG A 386 -18.59 15.54 -2.17
C ARG A 386 -18.48 14.95 -0.78
N MET A 387 -18.11 13.67 -0.72
CA MET A 387 -17.78 12.99 0.53
C MET A 387 -16.30 12.66 0.55
N ALA A 388 -15.60 13.05 1.62
CA ALA A 388 -14.19 12.72 1.81
C ALA A 388 -14.00 11.87 3.08
N VAL A 389 -12.99 11.00 3.06
CA VAL A 389 -12.56 10.27 4.26
C VAL A 389 -11.86 11.23 5.21
N SER A 390 -12.37 11.32 6.44
CA SER A 390 -11.73 12.04 7.55
C SER A 390 -11.52 11.11 8.73
N LEU A 391 -10.57 11.45 9.60
CA LEU A 391 -10.40 10.74 10.89
C LEU A 391 -11.29 11.37 11.96
N GLY A 392 -11.52 12.68 11.91
CA GLY A 392 -12.32 13.41 12.89
C GLY A 392 -11.84 13.10 14.32
N GLU A 393 -12.75 12.67 15.18
CA GLU A 393 -12.44 12.35 16.59
C GLU A 393 -11.53 11.13 16.80
N LEU A 394 -11.26 10.34 15.76
CA LEU A 394 -10.29 9.25 15.86
C LEU A 394 -8.84 9.74 15.75
N ALA A 395 -8.59 10.91 15.14
CA ALA A 395 -7.24 11.44 14.96
C ALA A 395 -6.49 11.60 16.30
N PRO A 396 -7.06 12.29 17.32
CA PRO A 396 -6.42 12.42 18.64
C PRO A 396 -6.10 11.08 19.32
N LEU A 397 -6.97 10.07 19.13
CA LEU A 397 -6.77 8.73 19.68
C LEU A 397 -5.56 8.05 19.01
N ILE A 398 -5.50 8.11 17.67
CA ILE A 398 -4.41 7.53 16.90
C ILE A 398 -3.08 8.20 17.25
N GLU A 399 -3.05 9.53 17.34
CA GLU A 399 -1.86 10.29 17.74
C GLU A 399 -1.38 9.94 19.15
N THR A 400 -2.33 9.80 20.09
CA THR A 400 -2.03 9.40 21.46
C THR A 400 -1.38 8.01 21.51
N ILE A 401 -1.96 7.02 20.81
CA ILE A 401 -1.37 5.67 20.73
C ILE A 401 -0.03 5.67 19.98
N LYS A 402 0.12 6.49 18.92
CA LYS A 402 1.39 6.64 18.18
C LYS A 402 2.50 7.17 19.10
N SER A 403 2.20 8.20 19.90
CA SER A 403 3.11 8.73 20.91
C SER A 403 3.49 7.66 21.93
N SER A 404 2.51 6.90 22.43
CA SER A 404 2.78 5.75 23.32
C SER A 404 3.68 4.71 22.68
N VAL A 405 3.46 4.33 21.41
CA VAL A 405 4.30 3.37 20.70
C VAL A 405 5.75 3.86 20.60
N LEU A 406 5.98 5.15 20.30
CA LEU A 406 7.33 5.73 20.25
C LEU A 406 8.03 5.68 21.62
N LYS A 407 7.36 6.11 22.69
CA LYS A 407 7.87 6.05 24.07
C LYS A 407 8.16 4.60 24.50
N LEU A 408 7.26 3.67 24.19
CA LEU A 408 7.42 2.25 24.52
C LEU A 408 8.55 1.60 23.73
N ASN A 409 8.73 1.96 22.45
CA ASN A 409 9.88 1.52 21.65
C ASN A 409 11.20 2.10 22.18
N GLU A 410 11.22 3.36 22.63
CA GLU A 410 12.39 3.92 23.30
C GLU A 410 12.72 3.15 24.58
N MET A 411 11.70 2.87 25.40
CA MET A 411 11.89 2.09 26.63
C MET A 411 12.34 0.65 26.33
N TYR A 412 11.78 0.02 25.29
CA TYR A 412 12.22 -1.27 24.77
C TYR A 412 13.72 -1.25 24.46
N ARG A 413 14.20 -0.22 23.72
CA ARG A 413 15.63 -0.07 23.38
C ARG A 413 16.48 0.13 24.63
N LYS A 414 16.05 0.95 25.59
CA LYS A 414 16.77 1.15 26.88
C LYS A 414 16.89 -0.15 27.68
N ILE A 415 15.83 -0.97 27.70
CA ILE A 415 15.86 -2.30 28.32
C ILE A 415 16.84 -3.20 27.57
N LEU A 416 16.74 -3.24 26.25
CA LEU A 416 17.59 -4.05 25.39
C LEU A 416 19.08 -3.71 25.55
N LEU A 417 19.45 -2.44 25.78
CA LEU A 417 20.82 -2.03 26.11
C LEU A 417 21.39 -2.71 27.38
N ILE A 418 20.54 -3.16 28.29
CA ILE A 418 20.95 -3.81 29.55
C ILE A 418 20.75 -5.33 29.50
N THR A 419 19.65 -5.78 28.89
CA THR A 419 19.22 -7.18 28.91
C THR A 419 19.74 -8.01 27.75
N SER A 420 20.14 -7.38 26.65
CA SER A 420 20.19 -7.95 25.29
C SER A 420 18.80 -8.33 24.75
N ASN A 421 18.76 -8.83 23.51
CA ASN A 421 17.56 -9.38 22.88
C ASN A 421 17.16 -10.77 23.42
N THR A 422 18.11 -11.51 24.00
CA THR A 422 17.89 -12.81 24.66
C THR A 422 18.32 -12.75 26.13
N PRO A 423 17.55 -12.08 27.00
CA PRO A 423 17.85 -12.02 28.42
C PRO A 423 17.98 -13.40 29.06
N ASP A 424 18.87 -13.53 30.04
CA ASP A 424 18.94 -14.68 30.94
C ASP A 424 17.73 -14.63 31.88
N PRO A 425 16.82 -15.63 31.84
CA PRO A 425 15.60 -15.62 32.62
C PRO A 425 15.84 -15.72 34.14
N ASN A 426 17.04 -16.13 34.56
CA ASN A 426 17.40 -16.31 35.96
C ASN A 426 18.16 -15.11 36.55
N ARG A 427 18.43 -14.08 35.74
CA ARG A 427 19.19 -12.91 36.17
C ARG A 427 18.25 -11.75 36.53
N ASP A 428 18.38 -11.24 37.74
CA ASP A 428 17.82 -9.93 38.10
C ASP A 428 18.72 -8.82 37.56
N TYR A 429 18.23 -8.11 36.54
CA TYR A 429 18.95 -7.02 35.88
C TYR A 429 18.84 -5.69 36.64
N GLN A 430 17.97 -5.60 37.67
CA GLN A 430 17.69 -4.37 38.42
C GLN A 430 17.38 -3.19 37.50
N LEU A 431 16.51 -3.42 36.52
CA LEU A 431 16.19 -2.48 35.45
C LEU A 431 15.61 -1.17 36.01
N GLU A 432 14.86 -1.24 37.10
CA GLU A 432 14.33 -0.09 37.82
C GLU A 432 15.41 0.84 38.39
N LYS A 433 16.60 0.30 38.70
CA LYS A 433 17.75 1.11 39.15
C LYS A 433 18.61 1.60 38.00
N ARG A 434 18.69 0.81 36.92
CA ARG A 434 19.56 1.09 35.77
C ARG A 434 18.90 1.97 34.71
N ILE A 435 17.57 2.01 34.68
CA ILE A 435 16.77 2.85 33.78
C ILE A 435 15.89 3.75 34.64
N PRO A 436 16.41 4.92 35.06
CA PRO A 436 15.63 5.90 35.83
C PRO A 436 14.33 6.27 35.11
N GLY A 437 13.21 6.29 35.83
CA GLY A 437 11.89 6.67 35.30
C GLY A 437 11.16 5.57 34.51
N MET A 438 11.73 4.37 34.33
CA MET A 438 11.08 3.28 33.57
C MET A 438 9.67 2.93 34.09
N ILE A 439 9.53 2.82 35.41
CA ILE A 439 8.26 2.45 36.06
C ILE A 439 7.22 3.55 35.87
N ASP A 440 7.64 4.81 35.94
CA ASP A 440 6.75 5.96 35.77
C ASP A 440 6.25 6.01 34.33
N VAL A 441 7.13 5.81 33.34
CA VAL A 441 6.76 5.70 31.92
C VAL A 441 5.75 4.57 31.71
N PHE A 442 5.95 3.38 32.27
CA PHE A 442 5.00 2.28 32.11
C PHE A 442 3.62 2.60 32.70
N ARG A 443 3.55 3.22 33.88
CA ARG A 443 2.28 3.62 34.50
C ARG A 443 1.58 4.72 33.71
N GLU A 444 2.33 5.72 33.25
CA GLU A 444 1.81 6.82 32.44
C GLU A 444 1.25 6.31 31.11
N GLN A 445 2.01 5.45 30.40
CA GLN A 445 1.55 4.88 29.14
C GLN A 445 0.38 3.90 29.33
N ALA A 446 0.34 3.15 30.43
CA ALA A 446 -0.81 2.33 30.78
C ALA A 446 -2.08 3.19 30.97
N GLY A 447 -2.00 4.29 31.72
CA GLY A 447 -3.12 5.22 31.89
C GLY A 447 -3.56 5.88 30.59
N THR A 448 -2.59 6.30 29.76
CA THR A 448 -2.83 6.94 28.46
C THR A 448 -3.56 6.01 27.49
N ILE A 449 -3.09 4.77 27.36
CA ILE A 449 -3.72 3.76 26.48
C ILE A 449 -5.09 3.33 27.03
N GLN A 450 -5.26 3.26 28.35
CA GLN A 450 -6.55 2.96 28.97
C GLN A 450 -7.60 4.03 28.64
N ALA A 451 -7.24 5.32 28.68
CA ALA A 451 -8.15 6.40 28.35
C ALA A 451 -8.70 6.30 26.91
N VAL A 452 -7.84 5.91 25.95
CA VAL A 452 -8.26 5.66 24.56
C VAL A 452 -9.21 4.46 24.47
N ALA A 453 -8.91 3.37 25.18
CA ALA A 453 -9.76 2.18 25.20
C ALA A 453 -11.15 2.49 25.78
N ASP A 454 -11.20 3.21 26.90
CA ASP A 454 -12.44 3.58 27.59
C ASP A 454 -13.31 4.49 26.71
N TYR A 455 -12.71 5.47 26.04
CA TYR A 455 -13.41 6.36 25.12
C TYR A 455 -14.06 5.60 23.95
N LEU A 456 -13.37 4.61 23.37
CA LEU A 456 -13.90 3.80 22.27
C LEU A 456 -15.05 2.88 22.71
N GLU A 457 -14.93 2.24 23.87
CA GLU A 457 -16.02 1.41 24.43
C GLU A 457 -17.25 2.26 24.73
N GLN A 458 -17.05 3.47 25.26
CA GLN A 458 -18.15 4.39 25.56
C GLN A 458 -18.81 4.94 24.29
N SER A 459 -18.02 5.31 23.28
CA SER A 459 -18.52 5.91 22.03
C SER A 459 -19.24 4.92 21.13
N THR A 460 -18.86 3.64 21.16
CA THR A 460 -19.45 2.61 20.30
C THR A 460 -20.46 1.72 21.01
N GLY A 461 -20.43 1.68 22.34
CA GLY A 461 -21.29 0.82 23.15
C GLY A 461 -20.95 -0.68 23.05
N GLU A 462 -19.84 -1.04 22.40
CA GLU A 462 -19.43 -2.43 22.18
C GLU A 462 -17.98 -2.66 22.64
N LYS A 463 -17.69 -3.90 23.07
CA LYS A 463 -16.32 -4.40 23.23
C LYS A 463 -15.93 -5.17 21.97
N SER A 464 -14.79 -4.83 21.37
CA SER A 464 -14.28 -5.50 20.17
C SER A 464 -12.85 -5.99 20.33
N ASP A 465 -12.42 -6.80 19.37
CA ASP A 465 -11.02 -7.23 19.20
C ASP A 465 -10.07 -6.04 19.06
N LYS A 466 -10.50 -4.96 18.39
CA LYS A 466 -9.71 -3.72 18.27
C LYS A 466 -9.40 -3.08 19.62
N VAL A 467 -10.37 -3.06 20.55
CA VAL A 467 -10.15 -2.53 21.90
C VAL A 467 -9.36 -3.52 22.79
N ALA A 468 -9.51 -4.83 22.57
CA ALA A 468 -8.83 -5.86 23.36
C ALA A 468 -7.29 -5.77 23.28
N VAL A 469 -6.74 -5.32 22.15
CA VAL A 469 -5.29 -5.08 21.99
C VAL A 469 -4.81 -4.01 22.97
N LEU A 470 -5.56 -2.91 23.11
CA LEU A 470 -5.23 -1.82 24.04
C LEU A 470 -5.23 -2.32 25.49
N HIS A 471 -6.29 -3.02 25.92
CA HIS A 471 -6.38 -3.60 27.27
C HIS A 471 -5.25 -4.61 27.57
N THR A 472 -4.84 -5.38 26.57
CA THR A 472 -3.73 -6.34 26.70
C THR A 472 -2.42 -5.61 26.99
N MET A 473 -2.16 -4.51 26.27
CA MET A 473 -0.99 -3.67 26.53
C MET A 473 -1.05 -3.04 27.92
N VAL A 474 -2.18 -2.44 28.31
CA VAL A 474 -2.35 -1.82 29.64
C VAL A 474 -2.07 -2.81 30.76
N ARG A 475 -2.65 -4.02 30.68
CA ARG A 475 -2.41 -5.07 31.68
C ARG A 475 -0.92 -5.43 31.75
N GLN A 476 -0.28 -5.60 30.60
CA GLN A 476 1.14 -5.92 30.55
C GLN A 476 2.01 -4.82 31.17
N LEU A 477 1.76 -3.54 30.86
CA LEU A 477 2.48 -2.40 31.41
C LEU A 477 2.32 -2.30 32.93
N ASN A 478 1.09 -2.45 33.44
CA ASN A 478 0.83 -2.44 34.88
C ASN A 478 1.56 -3.59 35.58
N GLU A 479 1.48 -4.82 35.05
CA GLU A 479 2.20 -5.95 35.63
C GLU A 479 3.73 -5.76 35.61
N MET A 480 4.29 -5.17 34.55
CA MET A 480 5.73 -4.86 34.45
C MET A 480 6.15 -3.73 35.41
N ALA A 481 5.26 -2.76 35.65
CA ALA A 481 5.49 -1.69 36.62
C ALA A 481 5.38 -2.17 38.08
N GLU A 482 4.50 -3.15 38.36
CA GLU A 482 4.35 -3.77 39.68
C GLU A 482 5.48 -4.77 39.99
N LYS A 483 5.96 -5.49 38.97
CA LYS A 483 6.98 -6.55 39.09
C LYS A 483 8.12 -6.36 38.08
N PRO A 484 9.00 -5.35 38.30
CA PRO A 484 10.07 -5.01 37.36
C PRO A 484 11.04 -6.16 37.08
N GLU A 485 11.21 -7.08 38.03
CA GLU A 485 12.05 -8.27 37.91
C GLU A 485 11.57 -9.23 36.81
N THR A 486 10.30 -9.15 36.41
CA THR A 486 9.72 -10.01 35.37
C THR A 486 9.88 -9.47 33.95
N ILE A 487 10.34 -8.22 33.80
CA ILE A 487 10.46 -7.53 32.50
C ILE A 487 11.33 -8.32 31.51
N ALA A 488 12.46 -8.84 31.97
CA ALA A 488 13.39 -9.63 31.15
C ALA A 488 12.68 -10.85 30.51
N ASN A 489 11.86 -11.56 31.30
CA ASN A 489 11.11 -12.75 30.84
C ASN A 489 9.93 -12.41 29.92
N ARG A 490 9.54 -11.15 29.85
CA ARG A 490 8.36 -10.67 29.12
C ARG A 490 8.72 -9.81 27.91
N LEU A 491 10.02 -9.64 27.64
CA LEU A 491 10.53 -8.73 26.62
C LEU A 491 10.00 -9.05 25.22
N ASN A 492 9.88 -10.34 24.87
CA ASN A 492 9.30 -10.76 23.60
C ASN A 492 7.81 -10.42 23.50
N SER A 493 7.02 -10.72 24.53
CA SER A 493 5.60 -10.37 24.56
C SER A 493 5.39 -8.85 24.54
N PHE A 494 6.27 -8.09 25.19
CA PHE A 494 6.24 -6.62 25.17
C PHE A 494 6.45 -6.10 23.76
N LYS A 495 7.48 -6.59 23.06
CA LYS A 495 7.72 -6.30 21.64
C LYS A 495 6.51 -6.62 20.77
N VAL A 496 5.93 -7.81 20.91
CA VAL A 496 4.76 -8.24 20.11
C VAL A 496 3.56 -7.33 20.37
N ASN A 497 3.27 -6.99 21.62
CA ASN A 497 2.12 -6.14 21.97
C ASN A 497 2.31 -4.68 21.52
N VAL A 498 3.52 -4.12 21.61
CA VAL A 498 3.85 -2.81 21.04
C VAL A 498 3.70 -2.83 19.51
N GLY A 499 4.13 -3.91 18.86
CA GLY A 499 3.86 -4.17 17.44
C GLY A 499 2.37 -4.13 17.12
N GLY A 500 1.56 -4.81 17.94
CA GLY A 500 0.11 -4.84 17.87
C GLY A 500 -0.56 -3.47 17.99
N LEU A 501 -0.02 -2.55 18.81
CA LEU A 501 -0.49 -1.16 18.86
C LEU A 501 -0.27 -0.42 17.54
N GLY A 502 0.86 -0.62 16.86
CA GLY A 502 1.05 0.00 15.54
C GLY A 502 0.17 -0.64 14.45
N THR A 503 -0.12 -1.93 14.53
CA THR A 503 -1.17 -2.55 13.68
C THR A 503 -2.54 -1.97 13.99
N TRP A 504 -2.83 -1.67 15.26
CA TRP A 504 -4.07 -1.00 15.65
C TRP A 504 -4.16 0.41 15.04
N ILE A 505 -3.08 1.20 15.05
CA ILE A 505 -3.01 2.52 14.40
C ILE A 505 -3.39 2.41 12.92
N LEU A 506 -2.80 1.45 12.20
CA LEU A 506 -3.10 1.21 10.78
C LEU A 506 -4.57 0.86 10.56
N ASN A 507 -5.09 -0.08 11.33
CA ASN A 507 -6.46 -0.59 11.19
C ASN A 507 -7.54 0.42 11.59
N VAL A 508 -7.25 1.36 12.49
CA VAL A 508 -8.19 2.42 12.89
C VAL A 508 -8.09 3.63 11.96
N ARG A 509 -6.91 3.88 11.38
CA ARG A 509 -6.74 4.89 10.32
C ARG A 509 -7.53 4.56 9.06
N GLU A 510 -7.66 3.28 8.70
CA GLU A 510 -8.52 2.87 7.59
C GLU A 510 -9.99 3.07 7.95
N GLN A 511 -10.73 3.81 7.14
CA GLN A 511 -12.11 4.22 7.36
C GLN A 511 -13.03 3.77 6.20
N PRO A 512 -13.17 2.45 5.92
CA PRO A 512 -13.96 1.96 4.79
C PRO A 512 -15.45 2.27 4.94
N LEU A 513 -16.11 2.62 3.84
CA LEU A 513 -17.57 2.79 3.76
C LEU A 513 -18.04 2.43 2.34
N THR A 514 -19.08 1.61 2.22
CA THR A 514 -19.69 1.28 0.92
C THR A 514 -21.02 2.01 0.79
N LEU A 515 -21.28 2.60 -0.38
CA LEU A 515 -22.54 3.25 -0.72
C LEU A 515 -23.23 2.49 -1.86
N ASP A 516 -24.56 2.47 -1.84
CA ASP A 516 -25.43 1.97 -2.92
C ASP A 516 -26.07 3.15 -3.64
N TYR A 517 -26.71 4.07 -2.92
CA TYR A 517 -27.22 5.32 -3.48
C TYR A 517 -27.34 6.42 -2.43
N LEU A 518 -27.47 7.66 -2.91
CA LEU A 518 -27.83 8.84 -2.16
C LEU A 518 -29.27 9.26 -2.52
N ILE A 519 -29.97 9.88 -1.57
CA ILE A 519 -31.31 10.44 -1.76
C ILE A 519 -31.30 11.89 -1.32
N VAL A 520 -31.74 12.79 -2.19
CA VAL A 520 -32.07 14.18 -1.87
C VAL A 520 -33.59 14.32 -1.98
N ALA A 521 -34.25 14.61 -0.87
CA ALA A 521 -35.72 14.58 -0.83
C ALA A 521 -36.31 15.71 0.02
N SER A 522 -37.59 15.99 -0.18
CA SER A 522 -38.37 16.84 0.71
C SER A 522 -38.38 16.29 2.14
N PRO A 523 -38.34 17.16 3.17
CA PRO A 523 -38.41 16.75 4.56
C PRO A 523 -39.61 15.85 4.86
N GLY A 524 -39.39 14.76 5.59
CA GLY A 524 -40.46 13.80 5.94
C GLY A 524 -40.86 12.81 4.84
N SER A 525 -40.17 12.80 3.70
CA SER A 525 -40.38 11.80 2.64
C SER A 525 -40.15 10.37 3.12
N LYS A 526 -40.97 9.43 2.64
CA LYS A 526 -40.84 8.00 2.98
C LYS A 526 -39.68 7.36 2.22
N LEU A 527 -38.60 7.03 2.93
CA LEU A 527 -37.39 6.45 2.33
C LEU A 527 -37.56 4.96 1.95
N PRO A 528 -36.83 4.46 0.94
CA PRO A 528 -36.86 3.06 0.55
C PRO A 528 -36.24 2.18 1.64
N ARG A 529 -36.67 0.92 1.69
CA ARG A 529 -36.19 -0.02 2.70
C ARG A 529 -34.79 -0.52 2.35
N ALA A 530 -33.83 -0.29 3.25
CA ALA A 530 -32.45 -0.72 3.06
C ALA A 530 -32.24 -2.24 3.09
N LYS A 531 -32.97 -2.95 3.97
CA LYS A 531 -32.79 -4.38 4.24
C LYS A 531 -33.72 -5.24 3.39
N ALA A 532 -33.19 -6.34 2.84
CA ALA A 532 -34.01 -7.36 2.20
C ALA A 532 -34.90 -8.11 3.21
N THR A 533 -36.09 -8.55 2.78
CA THR A 533 -36.97 -9.45 3.54
C THR A 533 -36.37 -10.86 3.53
N LEU A 534 -36.78 -11.69 4.50
CA LEU A 534 -36.43 -13.11 4.51
C LEU A 534 -36.80 -13.82 3.20
N LEU A 535 -37.97 -13.50 2.63
CA LEU A 535 -38.44 -14.10 1.38
C LEU A 535 -37.55 -13.71 0.18
N GLU A 536 -37.15 -12.44 0.08
CA GLU A 536 -36.22 -12.00 -0.95
C GLU A 536 -34.84 -12.63 -0.80
N LYS A 537 -34.33 -12.77 0.43
CA LYS A 537 -33.06 -13.48 0.70
C LYS A 537 -33.14 -14.94 0.25
N ILE A 538 -34.20 -15.66 0.60
CA ILE A 538 -34.41 -17.06 0.17
C ILE A 538 -34.48 -17.16 -1.37
N LYS A 539 -35.21 -16.23 -2.01
CA LYS A 539 -35.31 -16.18 -3.48
C LYS A 539 -33.95 -15.90 -4.12
N HIS A 540 -33.15 -15.01 -3.53
CA HIS A 540 -31.79 -14.72 -3.97
C HIS A 540 -30.91 -15.96 -3.91
N GLU A 541 -30.82 -16.63 -2.76
CA GLU A 541 -29.97 -17.81 -2.57
C GLU A 541 -30.35 -18.96 -3.51
N LEU A 542 -31.65 -19.25 -3.65
CA LEU A 542 -32.12 -20.27 -4.59
C LEU A 542 -31.81 -19.89 -6.05
N GLY A 543 -31.97 -18.61 -6.40
CA GLY A 543 -31.65 -18.11 -7.74
C GLY A 543 -30.16 -18.19 -8.05
N ALA A 544 -29.31 -17.79 -7.12
CA ALA A 544 -27.85 -17.83 -7.24
C ALA A 544 -27.35 -19.28 -7.33
N TYR A 545 -27.89 -20.18 -6.50
CA TYR A 545 -27.58 -21.60 -6.55
C TYR A 545 -27.95 -22.22 -7.91
N VAL A 546 -29.17 -22.00 -8.41
CA VAL A 546 -29.55 -22.50 -9.75
C VAL A 546 -28.67 -21.88 -10.83
N ALA A 547 -28.37 -20.58 -10.74
CA ALA A 547 -27.50 -19.91 -11.69
C ALA A 547 -26.09 -20.51 -11.72
N SER A 548 -25.54 -20.97 -10.59
CA SER A 548 -24.21 -21.61 -10.54
C SER A 548 -24.07 -22.93 -11.31
N TYR A 549 -25.18 -23.58 -11.68
CA TYR A 549 -25.13 -24.77 -12.56
C TYR A 549 -25.11 -24.43 -14.05
N THR A 550 -25.51 -23.21 -14.40
CA THR A 550 -25.61 -22.75 -15.80
C THR A 550 -24.59 -21.67 -16.13
N GLU A 551 -24.19 -20.89 -15.13
CA GLU A 551 -23.16 -19.86 -15.20
C GLU A 551 -21.91 -20.41 -14.53
N ASP A 552 -20.88 -20.63 -15.33
CA ASP A 552 -19.56 -20.97 -14.81
C ASP A 552 -18.89 -19.67 -14.33
N TYR A 553 -18.87 -19.49 -13.00
CA TYR A 553 -18.23 -18.38 -12.31
C TYR A 553 -16.73 -18.62 -12.03
N ASP A 554 -16.26 -19.86 -12.20
CA ASP A 554 -14.87 -20.28 -12.00
C ASP A 554 -14.07 -20.31 -13.32
N SER A 555 -14.75 -20.42 -14.46
CA SER A 555 -14.20 -20.11 -15.78
C SER A 555 -14.11 -18.60 -15.98
N ILE A 556 -12.87 -18.11 -15.94
CA ILE A 556 -12.55 -16.68 -16.02
C ILE A 556 -12.26 -16.34 -17.49
N GLY A 557 -13.21 -16.57 -18.40
CA GLY A 557 -12.97 -16.44 -19.86
C GLY A 557 -14.16 -15.92 -20.68
N SER A 558 -13.83 -15.17 -21.73
CA SER A 558 -14.67 -14.83 -22.88
C SER A 558 -14.56 -15.96 -23.92
N THR A 559 -15.57 -16.82 -24.01
CA THR A 559 -15.70 -17.74 -25.14
C THR A 559 -16.34 -16.97 -26.29
N GLU A 560 -15.55 -16.37 -27.16
CA GLU A 560 -15.98 -16.20 -28.54
C GLU A 560 -15.78 -17.53 -29.26
N GLU A 561 -16.87 -18.14 -29.72
CA GLU A 561 -16.79 -19.27 -30.64
C GLU A 561 -16.26 -18.78 -32.00
N GLY A 562 -14.96 -18.93 -32.23
CA GLY A 562 -14.34 -18.78 -33.58
C GLY A 562 -13.00 -18.04 -33.67
N GLY A 563 -12.47 -17.46 -32.58
CA GLY A 563 -11.18 -16.74 -32.57
C GLY A 563 -9.96 -17.60 -32.21
N ARG A 564 -8.74 -17.08 -32.41
CA ARG A 564 -7.48 -17.69 -31.90
C ARG A 564 -7.52 -17.63 -30.38
N SER A 565 -7.17 -18.73 -29.69
CA SER A 565 -7.22 -18.79 -28.23
C SER A 565 -5.94 -19.35 -27.63
N ILE A 566 -5.49 -18.79 -26.50
CA ILE A 566 -4.36 -19.29 -25.72
C ILE A 566 -4.75 -19.55 -24.26
N THR A 567 -4.08 -20.50 -23.62
CA THR A 567 -4.19 -20.82 -22.20
C THR A 567 -3.00 -20.23 -21.44
N VAL A 568 -3.30 -19.38 -20.45
CA VAL A 568 -2.30 -18.71 -19.61
C VAL A 568 -2.44 -19.19 -18.18
N TRP A 569 -1.36 -19.68 -17.59
CA TRP A 569 -1.34 -20.07 -16.17
C TRP A 569 -0.71 -18.99 -15.30
N VAL A 570 -1.34 -18.77 -14.15
CA VAL A 570 -0.92 -17.80 -13.14
C VAL A 570 -0.78 -18.50 -11.81
N THR A 571 0.31 -18.19 -11.09
CA THR A 571 0.62 -18.82 -9.79
C THR A 571 0.45 -17.87 -8.59
N THR A 572 0.16 -16.58 -8.82
CA THR A 572 -0.13 -15.59 -7.77
C THR A 572 -1.49 -15.79 -7.08
N GLY A 573 -1.82 -14.89 -6.16
CA GLY A 573 -3.14 -14.81 -5.55
C GLY A 573 -4.26 -14.49 -6.54
N ARG A 574 -5.49 -14.69 -6.07
CA ARG A 574 -6.73 -14.48 -6.85
C ARG A 574 -6.86 -13.03 -7.33
N ASP A 575 -6.52 -12.07 -6.48
CA ASP A 575 -6.64 -10.64 -6.77
C ASP A 575 -5.73 -10.24 -7.95
N GLN A 576 -4.48 -10.74 -7.96
CA GLN A 576 -3.54 -10.55 -9.06
C GLN A 576 -4.06 -11.12 -10.38
N ALA A 577 -4.67 -12.32 -10.34
CA ALA A 577 -5.25 -12.96 -11.51
C ALA A 577 -6.49 -12.20 -12.03
N GLN A 578 -7.30 -11.63 -11.14
CA GLN A 578 -8.46 -10.81 -11.51
C GLN A 578 -8.04 -9.50 -12.19
N VAL A 579 -7.01 -8.81 -11.69
CA VAL A 579 -6.49 -7.60 -12.33
C VAL A 579 -5.94 -7.93 -13.73
N LEU A 580 -5.15 -9.01 -13.87
CA LEU A 580 -4.66 -9.46 -15.17
C LEU A 580 -5.81 -9.72 -16.14
N LYS A 581 -6.84 -10.45 -15.70
CA LYS A 581 -8.00 -10.74 -16.55
C LYS A 581 -8.73 -9.47 -16.97
N ALA A 582 -8.94 -8.53 -16.04
CA ALA A 582 -9.55 -7.25 -16.37
C ALA A 582 -8.78 -6.55 -17.49
N LEU A 583 -7.44 -6.48 -17.40
CA LEU A 583 -6.62 -5.89 -18.46
C LEU A 583 -6.69 -6.66 -19.80
N ILE A 584 -6.80 -7.99 -19.74
CA ILE A 584 -6.96 -8.84 -20.94
C ILE A 584 -8.28 -8.55 -21.65
N ASP A 585 -9.39 -8.50 -20.90
CA ASP A 585 -10.72 -8.24 -21.46
C ASP A 585 -10.82 -6.79 -21.97
N ASP A 586 -10.14 -5.88 -21.30
CA ASP A 586 -10.20 -4.44 -21.54
C ASP A 586 -9.32 -3.98 -22.70
N ARG A 587 -8.14 -4.59 -22.86
CA ARG A 587 -7.12 -4.12 -23.82
C ARG A 587 -6.72 -5.21 -24.80
N PHE A 588 -6.20 -6.33 -24.31
CA PHE A 588 -5.60 -7.34 -25.17
C PHE A 588 -6.60 -7.97 -26.16
N THR A 589 -7.72 -8.49 -25.65
CA THR A 589 -8.70 -9.22 -26.48
C THR A 589 -9.35 -8.31 -27.52
N PRO A 590 -9.83 -7.09 -27.17
CA PRO A 590 -10.42 -6.17 -28.14
C PRO A 590 -9.44 -5.70 -29.23
N GLU A 591 -8.17 -5.47 -28.88
CA GLU A 591 -7.16 -4.96 -29.83
C GLU A 591 -6.60 -6.04 -30.76
N THR A 592 -6.48 -7.28 -30.26
CA THR A 592 -5.80 -8.36 -30.98
C THR A 592 -6.74 -9.42 -31.56
N ASN A 593 -7.99 -9.47 -31.09
CA ASN A 593 -8.95 -10.53 -31.40
C ASN A 593 -8.43 -11.94 -31.03
N ILE A 594 -7.61 -12.03 -29.96
CA ILE A 594 -7.09 -13.27 -29.39
C ILE A 594 -7.73 -13.47 -28.01
N SER A 595 -8.41 -14.60 -27.81
CA SER A 595 -8.99 -14.97 -26.51
C SER A 595 -7.94 -15.56 -25.57
N VAL A 596 -7.99 -15.21 -24.29
CA VAL A 596 -7.04 -15.73 -23.28
C VAL A 596 -7.80 -16.45 -22.16
N ASN A 597 -7.51 -17.73 -21.98
CA ASN A 597 -8.03 -18.54 -20.88
C ASN A 597 -7.06 -18.53 -19.69
N VAL A 598 -7.31 -17.66 -18.71
CA VAL A 598 -6.49 -17.52 -17.50
C VAL A 598 -6.87 -18.60 -16.49
N ARG A 599 -5.89 -19.41 -16.05
CA ARG A 599 -6.08 -20.41 -14.99
C ARG A 599 -5.15 -20.15 -13.81
N LEU A 600 -5.74 -20.08 -12.62
CA LEU A 600 -5.00 -20.02 -11.37
C LEU A 600 -4.56 -21.43 -10.96
N VAL A 601 -3.25 -21.66 -10.85
CA VAL A 601 -2.70 -22.98 -10.52
C VAL A 601 -1.65 -22.90 -9.40
N PRO A 602 -1.54 -23.91 -8.54
CA PRO A 602 -0.40 -24.04 -7.65
C PRO A 602 0.92 -24.18 -8.43
N GLY A 603 1.96 -23.44 -8.05
CA GLY A 603 3.22 -23.37 -8.81
C GLY A 603 3.94 -24.70 -9.04
N GLY A 604 3.74 -25.70 -8.18
CA GLY A 604 4.34 -27.03 -8.34
C GLY A 604 3.73 -27.91 -9.45
N ILE A 605 2.63 -27.48 -10.08
CA ILE A 605 1.88 -28.30 -11.06
C ILE A 605 2.40 -28.17 -12.49
N LEU A 606 3.15 -27.09 -12.80
CA LEU A 606 3.58 -26.81 -14.18
C LEU A 606 4.37 -27.98 -14.80
N LEU A 607 5.37 -28.52 -14.10
CA LEU A 607 6.22 -29.59 -14.64
C LEU A 607 5.44 -30.90 -14.86
N PRO A 608 4.68 -31.43 -13.89
CA PRO A 608 3.82 -32.59 -14.12
C PRO A 608 2.84 -32.42 -15.28
N ALA A 609 2.23 -31.24 -15.43
CA ALA A 609 1.25 -30.99 -16.48
C ALA A 609 1.89 -30.94 -17.87
N VAL A 610 3.03 -30.27 -18.02
CA VAL A 610 3.79 -30.24 -19.27
C VAL A 610 4.24 -31.64 -19.68
N LEU A 611 4.70 -32.47 -18.73
CA LEU A 611 5.04 -33.88 -18.99
C LEU A 611 3.83 -34.74 -19.39
N ALA A 612 2.63 -34.37 -18.92
CA ALA A 612 1.37 -35.03 -19.27
C ALA A 612 0.76 -34.52 -20.60
N GLY A 613 1.33 -33.49 -21.23
CA GLY A 613 0.77 -32.85 -22.42
C GLY A 613 -0.43 -31.94 -22.14
N GLU A 614 -0.66 -31.57 -20.88
CA GLU A 614 -1.80 -30.78 -20.39
C GLU A 614 -1.33 -29.42 -19.82
N GLY A 615 -0.14 -28.97 -20.24
CA GLY A 615 0.43 -27.68 -19.85
C GLY A 615 -0.24 -26.49 -20.55
N PRO A 616 0.00 -25.25 -20.07
CA PRO A 616 -0.46 -24.04 -20.74
C PRO A 616 0.36 -23.71 -21.99
N ASP A 617 -0.12 -22.75 -22.79
CA ASP A 617 0.69 -22.12 -23.84
C ASP A 617 1.72 -21.16 -23.23
N VAL A 618 1.31 -20.38 -22.21
CA VAL A 618 2.15 -19.42 -21.50
C VAL A 618 2.00 -19.60 -19.99
N ALA A 619 3.12 -19.63 -19.27
CA ALA A 619 3.18 -19.58 -17.81
C ALA A 619 3.72 -18.23 -17.35
N LEU A 620 2.95 -17.53 -16.51
CA LEU A 620 3.39 -16.29 -15.85
C LEU A 620 4.07 -16.61 -14.51
N GLN A 621 4.89 -15.68 -14.04
CA GLN A 621 5.56 -15.74 -12.73
C GLN A 621 6.34 -17.03 -12.52
N ALA A 622 6.86 -17.60 -13.61
CA ALA A 622 7.75 -18.73 -13.54
C ALA A 622 8.98 -18.33 -12.72
N GLY A 623 9.41 -19.22 -11.82
CA GLY A 623 10.63 -18.99 -11.04
C GLY A 623 11.85 -18.82 -11.96
N GLU A 624 12.85 -18.09 -11.48
CA GLU A 624 14.06 -17.75 -12.25
C GLU A 624 14.75 -18.96 -12.91
N ASP A 625 14.71 -20.12 -12.27
CA ASP A 625 15.34 -21.36 -12.74
C ASP A 625 14.50 -22.11 -13.79
N ALA A 626 13.19 -21.88 -13.85
CA ALA A 626 12.27 -22.69 -14.64
C ALA A 626 12.54 -22.61 -16.15
N PRO A 627 12.69 -21.44 -16.79
CA PRO A 627 12.82 -21.36 -18.26
C PRO A 627 13.96 -22.21 -18.81
N VAL A 628 15.15 -22.08 -18.23
CA VAL A 628 16.36 -22.81 -18.67
C VAL A 628 16.28 -24.31 -18.33
N ASN A 629 15.70 -24.66 -17.18
CA ASN A 629 15.45 -26.06 -16.82
C ASN A 629 14.47 -26.76 -17.79
N TYR A 630 13.49 -26.05 -18.34
CA TYR A 630 12.55 -26.59 -19.32
C TYR A 630 13.14 -26.59 -20.74
N ALA A 631 13.94 -25.57 -21.07
CA ALA A 631 14.69 -25.51 -22.33
C ALA A 631 15.59 -26.73 -22.53
N MET A 632 16.33 -27.14 -21.48
CA MET A 632 17.15 -28.36 -21.50
C MET A 632 16.36 -29.64 -21.81
N ARG A 633 15.05 -29.64 -21.56
CA ARG A 633 14.15 -30.76 -21.80
C ARG A 633 13.36 -30.60 -23.11
N ASN A 634 13.67 -29.59 -23.92
CA ASN A 634 12.90 -29.19 -25.10
C ASN A 634 11.42 -28.91 -24.78
N ALA A 635 11.14 -28.36 -23.59
CA ALA A 635 9.79 -28.06 -23.13
C ALA A 635 9.51 -26.53 -23.09
N ALA A 636 10.50 -25.71 -23.40
CA ALA A 636 10.40 -24.25 -23.49
C ALA A 636 10.65 -23.80 -24.93
N ALA A 637 9.87 -22.85 -25.43
CA ALA A 637 10.10 -22.26 -26.75
C ALA A 637 11.29 -21.28 -26.70
N ASP A 638 12.14 -21.32 -27.72
CA ASP A 638 13.21 -20.32 -27.91
C ASP A 638 12.63 -19.04 -28.51
N LEU A 639 12.67 -17.96 -27.73
CA LEU A 639 12.10 -16.67 -28.11
C LEU A 639 12.96 -15.92 -29.14
N THR A 640 14.24 -16.28 -29.29
CA THR A 640 15.12 -15.65 -30.29
C THR A 640 14.71 -15.98 -31.73
N ALA A 641 13.87 -17.00 -31.91
CA ALA A 641 13.28 -17.35 -33.19
C ALA A 641 12.27 -16.32 -33.71
N PHE A 642 11.74 -15.44 -32.84
CA PHE A 642 10.79 -14.40 -33.24
C PHE A 642 11.51 -13.16 -33.83
N PRO A 643 11.10 -12.64 -35.00
CA PRO A 643 11.84 -11.57 -35.70
C PRO A 643 12.01 -10.27 -34.91
N ASP A 644 11.09 -9.97 -33.99
CA ASP A 644 11.08 -8.75 -33.18
C ASP A 644 11.62 -8.95 -31.75
N PHE A 645 12.22 -10.12 -31.45
CA PHE A 645 12.75 -10.45 -30.13
C PHE A 645 13.72 -9.40 -29.59
N GLU A 646 14.72 -8.99 -30.37
CA GLU A 646 15.72 -7.99 -29.93
C GLU A 646 15.09 -6.66 -29.50
N LYS A 647 14.01 -6.24 -30.18
CA LYS A 647 13.27 -5.02 -29.82
C LYS A 647 12.52 -5.19 -28.49
N VAL A 648 11.99 -6.39 -28.22
CA VAL A 648 11.28 -6.71 -26.98
C VAL A 648 12.28 -6.88 -25.83
N ALA A 649 13.41 -7.54 -26.08
CA ALA A 649 14.48 -7.75 -25.10
C ALA A 649 15.11 -6.42 -24.63
N ALA A 650 15.18 -5.41 -25.50
CA ALA A 650 15.70 -4.08 -25.17
C ALA A 650 14.89 -3.34 -24.07
N ARG A 651 13.70 -3.81 -23.70
CA ARG A 651 12.89 -3.28 -22.59
C ARG A 651 13.48 -3.60 -21.21
N PHE A 652 14.40 -4.55 -21.14
CA PHE A 652 14.96 -5.07 -19.90
C PHE A 652 16.47 -4.88 -19.84
N ARG A 653 17.02 -4.86 -18.62
CA ARG A 653 18.47 -4.89 -18.44
C ARG A 653 18.99 -6.30 -18.71
N ASP A 654 20.24 -6.40 -19.16
CA ASP A 654 20.90 -7.70 -19.36
C ASP A 654 20.95 -8.53 -18.06
N SER A 655 20.98 -7.86 -16.90
CA SER A 655 20.90 -8.49 -15.58
C SER A 655 19.60 -9.25 -15.33
N ALA A 656 18.50 -8.87 -16.00
CA ALA A 656 17.21 -9.56 -15.91
C ALA A 656 17.10 -10.73 -16.91
N ILE A 657 17.74 -10.60 -18.08
CA ILE A 657 17.68 -11.60 -19.17
C ILE A 657 18.67 -12.74 -18.95
N THR A 658 19.83 -12.45 -18.36
CA THR A 658 20.93 -13.41 -18.14
C THR A 658 20.48 -14.77 -17.59
N PRO A 659 19.60 -14.86 -16.57
CA PRO A 659 19.14 -16.14 -16.04
C PRO A 659 18.35 -17.00 -17.05
N TYR A 660 17.83 -16.41 -18.13
CA TYR A 660 17.00 -17.08 -19.14
C TYR A 660 17.75 -17.44 -20.43
N ARG A 661 19.04 -17.10 -20.51
CA ARG A 661 19.91 -17.44 -21.64
C ARG A 661 20.39 -18.88 -21.51
N TYR A 662 20.27 -19.65 -22.59
CA TYR A 662 20.80 -21.01 -22.66
C TYR A 662 21.09 -21.38 -24.12
N ASP A 663 22.27 -21.94 -24.41
CA ASP A 663 22.67 -22.43 -25.75
C ASP A 663 22.38 -21.43 -26.90
N GLU A 664 22.80 -20.17 -26.72
CA GLU A 664 22.56 -19.01 -27.63
C GLU A 664 21.10 -18.53 -27.74
N GLY A 665 20.13 -19.30 -27.22
CA GLY A 665 18.72 -18.94 -27.14
C GLY A 665 18.31 -18.22 -25.85
N VAL A 666 17.07 -17.73 -25.82
CA VAL A 666 16.43 -17.08 -24.67
C VAL A 666 15.02 -17.64 -24.51
N TYR A 667 14.71 -18.18 -23.33
CA TYR A 667 13.51 -19.02 -23.15
C TYR A 667 12.39 -18.38 -22.30
N ALA A 668 12.55 -17.12 -21.92
CA ALA A 668 11.52 -16.34 -21.23
C ALA A 668 11.79 -14.83 -21.35
N LEU A 669 10.74 -14.03 -21.11
CA LEU A 669 10.88 -12.60 -20.87
C LEU A 669 10.85 -12.32 -19.36
N PRO A 670 11.67 -11.39 -18.84
CA PRO A 670 11.55 -10.95 -17.46
C PRO A 670 10.19 -10.32 -17.16
N GLU A 671 9.56 -10.74 -16.08
CA GLU A 671 8.33 -10.17 -15.55
C GLU A 671 8.65 -9.21 -14.41
N GLN A 672 9.25 -9.74 -13.34
CA GLN A 672 9.71 -8.96 -12.19
C GLN A 672 11.23 -9.04 -12.07
N GLN A 673 11.82 -7.97 -11.57
CA GLN A 673 13.24 -7.94 -11.22
C GLN A 673 13.41 -7.26 -9.88
N THR A 674 14.00 -7.98 -8.91
CA THR A 674 14.31 -7.43 -7.60
C THR A 674 15.80 -7.56 -7.27
N PHE A 675 16.28 -6.73 -6.36
CA PHE A 675 17.69 -6.70 -5.96
C PHE A 675 17.89 -6.06 -4.57
N PRO A 676 19.00 -6.38 -3.88
CA PRO A 676 19.30 -5.83 -2.55
C PRO A 676 19.60 -4.33 -2.54
N MET A 677 19.11 -3.65 -1.49
CA MET A 677 19.40 -2.26 -1.11
C MET A 677 19.77 -2.19 0.38
N LEU A 678 20.45 -1.11 0.79
CA LEU A 678 20.77 -0.82 2.19
C LEU A 678 19.67 0.02 2.82
N PHE A 679 19.02 -0.49 3.86
CA PHE A 679 18.02 0.22 4.66
C PHE A 679 18.64 0.70 5.97
N TYR A 680 18.33 1.93 6.41
CA TYR A 680 18.87 2.47 7.66
C TYR A 680 17.93 3.45 8.38
N ARG A 681 18.00 3.46 9.71
CA ARG A 681 17.26 4.36 10.62
C ARG A 681 18.07 5.63 10.86
N LYS A 682 17.68 6.74 10.22
CA LYS A 682 18.33 8.06 10.33
C LYS A 682 18.39 8.55 11.77
N ASP A 683 17.30 8.38 12.50
CA ASP A 683 17.19 8.79 13.90
C ASP A 683 18.16 8.02 14.81
N ILE A 684 18.25 6.70 14.65
CA ILE A 684 19.14 5.85 15.46
C ILE A 684 20.60 6.05 15.07
N LEU A 685 20.91 6.14 13.78
CA LEU A 685 22.27 6.40 13.31
C LEU A 685 22.78 7.75 13.84
N LYS A 686 21.94 8.79 13.83
CA LYS A 686 22.26 10.09 14.41
C LYS A 686 22.49 10.03 15.93
N GLU A 687 21.69 9.24 16.67
CA GLU A 687 21.86 9.03 18.12
C GLU A 687 23.21 8.36 18.43
N LEU A 688 23.65 7.44 17.57
CA LEU A 688 24.91 6.69 17.71
C LEU A 688 26.12 7.38 17.09
N ASP A 689 25.97 8.60 16.54
CA ASP A 689 27.02 9.33 15.79
C ASP A 689 27.59 8.50 14.63
N LEU A 690 26.69 7.84 13.89
CA LEU A 690 26.98 6.99 12.74
C LEU A 690 26.41 7.57 11.45
N GLU A 691 27.17 7.42 10.37
CA GLU A 691 26.72 7.72 9.01
C GLU A 691 26.37 6.42 8.24
N PRO A 692 25.48 6.46 7.23
CA PRO A 692 25.22 5.31 6.39
C PRO A 692 26.51 4.78 5.71
N PRO A 693 26.83 3.48 5.84
CA PRO A 693 28.09 2.92 5.36
C PRO A 693 28.15 2.90 3.83
N LYS A 694 29.27 3.36 3.27
CA LYS A 694 29.53 3.33 1.81
C LYS A 694 30.35 2.13 1.41
N THR A 695 31.17 1.61 2.32
CA THR A 695 32.04 0.46 2.11
C THR A 695 31.81 -0.63 3.15
N TRP A 696 32.21 -1.87 2.86
CA TRP A 696 32.21 -2.92 3.87
C TRP A 696 33.14 -2.65 5.06
N GLN A 697 34.17 -1.82 4.91
CA GLN A 697 35.01 -1.42 6.04
C GLN A 697 34.22 -0.55 7.02
N ASP A 698 33.37 0.34 6.51
CA ASP A 698 32.44 1.13 7.34
C ASP A 698 31.48 0.20 8.10
N VAL A 699 30.97 -0.84 7.44
CA VAL A 699 30.13 -1.87 8.08
C VAL A 699 30.87 -2.55 9.23
N TYR A 700 32.12 -2.99 9.03
CA TYR A 700 32.90 -3.62 10.11
C TYR A 700 33.13 -2.71 11.31
N ASN A 701 33.40 -1.42 11.05
CA ASN A 701 33.58 -0.43 12.11
C ASN A 701 32.27 -0.24 12.88
N MET A 702 31.15 -0.14 12.14
CA MET A 702 29.80 0.06 12.68
C MET A 702 29.30 -1.10 13.54
N ILE A 703 29.60 -2.36 13.17
CA ILE A 703 29.14 -3.55 13.92
C ILE A 703 29.54 -3.44 15.40
N SER A 704 30.76 -2.97 15.69
CA SER A 704 31.25 -2.85 17.07
C SER A 704 30.46 -1.81 17.89
N VAL A 705 29.98 -0.75 17.25
CA VAL A 705 29.12 0.26 17.88
C VAL A 705 27.74 -0.34 18.11
N LEU A 706 27.12 -0.93 17.09
CA LEU A 706 25.80 -1.57 17.22
C LEU A 706 25.79 -2.63 18.34
N GLN A 707 26.79 -3.51 18.39
CA GLN A 707 26.89 -4.55 19.41
C GLN A 707 27.07 -4.01 20.83
N LYS A 708 27.81 -2.91 21.03
CA LYS A 708 27.89 -2.24 22.35
C LYS A 708 26.53 -1.74 22.82
N HIS A 709 25.65 -1.44 21.88
CA HIS A 709 24.27 -1.02 22.11
C HIS A 709 23.26 -2.17 21.98
N ASN A 710 23.72 -3.44 21.94
CA ASN A 710 22.90 -4.64 21.73
C ASN A 710 22.02 -4.61 20.46
N MET A 711 22.34 -3.74 19.51
CA MET A 711 21.70 -3.63 18.20
C MET A 711 22.42 -4.51 17.18
N GLU A 712 21.72 -4.87 16.11
CA GLU A 712 22.23 -5.80 15.10
C GLU A 712 22.19 -5.21 13.69
N PHE A 713 23.10 -5.67 12.84
CA PHE A 713 23.04 -5.42 11.40
C PHE A 713 22.35 -6.62 10.74
N TYR A 714 21.43 -6.37 9.82
CA TYR A 714 20.78 -7.45 9.07
C TYR A 714 21.48 -7.74 7.75
N LEU A 715 21.78 -9.02 7.53
CA LEU A 715 22.31 -9.55 6.27
C LEU A 715 21.52 -10.81 5.89
N PRO A 716 21.00 -10.90 4.65
CA PRO A 716 19.99 -11.89 4.31
C PRO A 716 20.58 -13.30 4.22
N ILE A 717 19.87 -14.28 4.79
CA ILE A 717 20.11 -15.72 4.60
C ILE A 717 18.87 -16.32 3.95
N GLU A 718 19.09 -17.16 2.92
CA GLU A 718 18.01 -17.89 2.26
C GLU A 718 17.49 -19.02 3.16
N SER A 719 16.16 -19.21 3.18
CA SER A 719 15.53 -20.28 3.96
C SER A 719 14.97 -21.38 3.06
N ALA A 720 15.44 -22.61 3.26
CA ALA A 720 14.95 -23.80 2.57
C ALA A 720 13.50 -24.20 2.98
N ALA A 721 12.92 -23.57 4.01
CA ALA A 721 11.58 -23.91 4.48
C ALA A 721 10.47 -23.55 3.49
N ASN A 722 10.73 -22.58 2.60
CA ASN A 722 9.70 -21.99 1.72
C ASN A 722 9.90 -22.30 0.23
N ASN A 723 11.06 -22.82 -0.18
CA ASN A 723 11.43 -22.97 -1.59
C ASN A 723 11.90 -24.40 -1.93
N ALA A 724 11.30 -25.02 -2.95
CA ALA A 724 11.70 -26.34 -3.44
C ALA A 724 13.11 -26.34 -4.09
N THR A 725 13.49 -25.20 -4.70
CA THR A 725 14.82 -24.92 -5.27
C THR A 725 15.39 -23.68 -4.60
N LEU A 726 16.60 -23.77 -4.05
CA LEU A 726 17.26 -22.65 -3.37
C LEU A 726 18.18 -21.94 -4.35
N VAL A 727 17.89 -20.67 -4.65
CA VAL A 727 18.80 -19.80 -5.41
C VAL A 727 20.07 -19.49 -4.59
N PRO A 728 21.21 -19.16 -5.23
CA PRO A 728 22.39 -18.72 -4.49
C PRO A 728 22.07 -17.50 -3.62
N ASN A 729 22.56 -17.52 -2.38
CA ASN A 729 22.25 -16.48 -1.41
C ASN A 729 22.71 -15.08 -1.87
N ALA A 730 21.82 -14.09 -1.78
CA ALA A 730 22.06 -12.73 -2.22
C ALA A 730 23.29 -12.06 -1.56
N ALA A 731 23.54 -12.31 -0.27
CA ALA A 731 24.68 -11.73 0.43
C ALA A 731 26.02 -12.32 -0.05
N PHE A 732 26.08 -13.63 -0.26
CA PHE A 732 27.25 -14.27 -0.85
C PHE A 732 27.49 -13.78 -2.29
N ALA A 733 26.42 -13.75 -3.11
CA ALA A 733 26.51 -13.33 -4.51
C ALA A 733 27.01 -11.88 -4.64
N MET A 734 26.47 -10.97 -3.83
CA MET A 734 26.94 -9.58 -3.72
C MET A 734 28.43 -9.51 -3.38
N LEU A 735 28.89 -10.18 -2.31
CA LEU A 735 30.31 -10.16 -1.95
C LEU A 735 31.19 -10.79 -3.04
N LEU A 736 30.70 -11.83 -3.73
CA LEU A 736 31.43 -12.51 -4.79
C LEU A 736 31.66 -11.57 -5.97
N TYR A 737 30.59 -10.95 -6.47
CA TYR A 737 30.63 -10.04 -7.61
C TYR A 737 31.45 -8.78 -7.32
N GLN A 738 31.27 -8.17 -6.15
CA GLN A 738 32.09 -7.02 -5.73
C GLN A 738 33.59 -7.33 -5.62
N ASN A 739 33.99 -8.59 -5.51
CA ASN A 739 35.40 -9.01 -5.48
C ASN A 739 35.89 -9.58 -6.84
N GLY A 740 35.10 -9.41 -7.91
CA GLY A 740 35.43 -9.90 -9.26
C GLY A 740 35.30 -11.41 -9.43
N GLY A 741 34.58 -12.08 -8.54
CA GLY A 741 34.28 -13.51 -8.63
C GLY A 741 33.11 -13.81 -9.56
N GLN A 742 32.93 -15.09 -9.87
CA GLN A 742 31.84 -15.59 -10.72
C GLN A 742 31.37 -16.96 -10.23
N PHE A 743 30.13 -17.34 -10.55
CA PHE A 743 29.57 -18.63 -10.13
C PHE A 743 30.07 -19.80 -10.98
N TYR A 744 30.26 -19.58 -12.27
CA TYR A 744 30.62 -20.61 -13.24
C TYR A 744 31.79 -20.17 -14.13
N ARG A 745 32.48 -21.13 -14.73
CA ARG A 745 33.58 -20.94 -15.69
C ARG A 745 33.51 -21.96 -16.82
N ASP A 746 34.44 -21.83 -17.77
CA ASP A 746 34.54 -22.69 -18.95
C ASP A 746 33.25 -22.70 -19.79
N ASN A 747 32.67 -21.51 -20.03
CA ASN A 747 31.34 -21.33 -20.66
C ASN A 747 30.23 -22.09 -19.89
N ASP A 748 30.14 -21.84 -18.58
CA ASP A 748 29.10 -22.38 -17.72
C ASP A 748 29.08 -23.92 -17.58
N ARG A 749 30.23 -24.55 -17.85
CA ARG A 749 30.39 -26.01 -17.81
C ARG A 749 30.83 -26.54 -16.45
N LYS A 750 31.33 -25.67 -15.58
CA LYS A 750 31.83 -26.01 -14.23
C LYS A 750 31.60 -24.86 -13.26
N SER A 751 31.50 -25.19 -11.98
CA SER A 751 31.55 -24.20 -10.90
C SER A 751 32.90 -23.47 -10.90
N ALA A 752 32.86 -22.17 -10.65
CA ALA A 752 34.04 -21.33 -10.41
C ALA A 752 34.25 -21.02 -8.92
N LEU A 753 33.44 -21.62 -8.03
CA LEU A 753 33.49 -21.37 -6.59
C LEU A 753 34.73 -21.95 -5.91
N ASP A 754 35.56 -22.73 -6.63
CA ASP A 754 36.87 -23.22 -6.19
C ASP A 754 37.98 -22.17 -6.32
N SER A 755 37.68 -20.99 -6.87
CA SER A 755 38.66 -19.91 -6.99
C SER A 755 39.09 -19.37 -5.62
N GLU A 756 40.30 -18.81 -5.56
CA GLU A 756 40.80 -18.19 -4.32
C GLU A 756 39.91 -17.01 -3.88
N ILE A 757 39.34 -16.26 -4.83
CA ILE A 757 38.37 -15.18 -4.56
C ILE A 757 37.13 -15.74 -3.87
N SER A 758 36.52 -16.78 -4.45
CA SER A 758 35.31 -17.42 -3.90
C SER A 758 35.55 -17.99 -2.50
N MET A 759 36.69 -18.61 -2.26
CA MET A 759 37.07 -19.15 -0.95
C MET A 759 37.24 -18.05 0.11
N GLN A 760 37.86 -16.92 -0.27
CA GLN A 760 38.01 -15.77 0.62
C GLN A 760 36.68 -15.11 0.92
N VAL A 761 35.83 -14.91 -0.09
CA VAL A 761 34.49 -14.37 0.05
C VAL A 761 33.61 -15.27 0.92
N PHE A 762 33.64 -16.59 0.72
CA PHE A 762 32.87 -17.54 1.53
C PHE A 762 33.28 -17.52 3.00
N LYS A 763 34.59 -17.47 3.26
CA LYS A 763 35.11 -17.28 4.62
C LYS A 763 34.65 -15.96 5.22
N ARG A 764 34.72 -14.86 4.46
CA ARG A 764 34.29 -13.53 4.91
C ARG A 764 32.80 -13.49 5.22
N TRP A 765 31.98 -14.11 4.36
CA TRP A 765 30.53 -14.20 4.55
C TRP A 765 30.17 -14.99 5.81
N THR A 766 30.75 -16.18 6.00
CA THR A 766 30.53 -17.00 7.21
C THR A 766 30.98 -16.29 8.50
N GLN A 767 32.02 -15.46 8.45
CA GLN A 767 32.50 -14.68 9.60
C GLN A 767 31.49 -13.68 10.17
N PHE A 768 30.54 -13.16 9.37
CA PHE A 768 29.44 -12.34 9.90
C PHE A 768 28.63 -13.10 10.96
N TYR A 769 28.49 -14.41 10.80
CA TYR A 769 27.69 -15.25 11.70
C TYR A 769 28.56 -15.95 12.75
N THR A 770 29.77 -16.40 12.40
CA THR A 770 30.64 -17.07 13.37
C THR A 770 31.31 -16.09 14.34
N ASN A 771 31.78 -14.94 13.85
CA ASN A 771 32.57 -13.99 14.63
C ASN A 771 31.70 -12.82 15.11
N TYR A 772 30.96 -12.20 14.19
CA TYR A 772 30.11 -11.05 14.51
C TYR A 772 28.70 -11.43 14.98
N LYS A 773 28.40 -12.74 15.08
CA LYS A 773 27.17 -13.29 15.67
C LYS A 773 25.88 -12.71 15.10
N PHE A 774 25.86 -12.41 13.80
CA PHE A 774 24.61 -12.05 13.13
C PHE A 774 23.59 -13.21 13.28
N PRO A 775 22.29 -12.90 13.42
CA PRO A 775 21.28 -13.92 13.57
C PRO A 775 21.11 -14.71 12.25
N LEU A 776 20.95 -16.03 12.38
CA LEU A 776 20.69 -16.92 11.25
C LEU A 776 19.29 -16.78 10.66
N GLN A 777 18.34 -16.31 11.47
CA GLN A 777 16.96 -16.06 11.08
C GLN A 777 16.48 -14.79 11.79
N ALA A 778 15.96 -13.84 11.01
CA ALA A 778 15.39 -12.61 11.53
C ALA A 778 14.26 -12.12 10.64
N ASP A 779 13.19 -11.65 11.26
CA ASP A 779 12.19 -10.82 10.61
C ASP A 779 12.73 -9.39 10.55
N PHE A 780 13.36 -9.05 9.42
CA PHE A 780 14.01 -7.75 9.27
C PHE A 780 13.02 -6.60 9.39
N ALA A 781 11.87 -6.67 8.71
CA ALA A 781 10.92 -5.57 8.68
C ALA A 781 10.43 -5.21 10.09
N ASN A 782 10.06 -6.20 10.90
CA ASN A 782 9.64 -5.96 12.29
C ASN A 782 10.78 -5.49 13.19
N ARG A 783 12.00 -6.05 13.06
CA ARG A 783 13.16 -5.63 13.88
C ARG A 783 13.71 -4.27 13.49
N PHE A 784 13.60 -3.89 12.23
CA PHE A 784 13.90 -2.56 11.73
C PHE A 784 12.90 -1.53 12.25
N ARG A 785 11.60 -1.86 12.20
CA ARG A 785 10.53 -1.05 12.78
C ARG A 785 10.76 -0.74 14.26
N THR A 786 11.11 -1.74 15.08
CA THR A 786 11.40 -1.55 16.52
C THR A 786 12.74 -0.89 16.80
N GLY A 787 13.63 -0.77 15.81
CA GLY A 787 14.98 -0.22 15.96
C GLY A 787 15.98 -1.20 16.55
N GLU A 788 15.65 -2.49 16.63
CA GLU A 788 16.56 -3.56 17.08
C GLU A 788 17.61 -3.88 16.01
N MET A 789 17.19 -3.81 14.74
CA MET A 789 18.07 -3.87 13.56
C MET A 789 18.00 -2.54 12.82
N PRO A 790 18.67 -1.47 13.31
CA PRO A 790 18.53 -0.13 12.74
C PRO A 790 19.13 0.00 11.34
N ILE A 791 19.88 -1.00 10.87
CA ILE A 791 20.50 -1.02 9.55
C ILE A 791 20.58 -2.44 9.01
N GLY A 792 20.41 -2.60 7.70
CA GLY A 792 20.51 -3.90 7.06
C GLY A 792 20.39 -3.87 5.55
N ILE A 793 20.79 -4.96 4.91
CA ILE A 793 20.63 -5.17 3.48
C ILE A 793 19.42 -6.09 3.26
N ALA A 794 18.47 -5.65 2.45
CA ALA A 794 17.28 -6.41 2.11
C ALA A 794 16.86 -6.13 0.66
N ASP A 795 15.99 -6.96 0.11
CA ASP A 795 15.42 -6.73 -1.21
C ASP A 795 14.67 -5.38 -1.26
N TYR A 796 14.78 -4.63 -2.35
CA TYR A 796 14.21 -3.29 -2.43
C TYR A 796 12.69 -3.27 -2.22
N THR A 797 11.98 -4.36 -2.50
CA THR A 797 10.53 -4.48 -2.22
C THR A 797 10.19 -4.34 -0.74
N THR A 798 11.17 -4.52 0.15
CA THR A 798 11.07 -4.23 1.59
C THR A 798 10.71 -2.75 1.84
N TYR A 799 11.07 -1.84 0.94
CA TYR A 799 10.65 -0.43 1.01
C TYR A 799 9.12 -0.31 1.04
N ASN A 800 8.44 -0.98 0.11
CA ASN A 800 6.97 -0.95 -0.01
C ASN A 800 6.33 -1.53 1.26
N LEU A 801 6.89 -2.64 1.76
CA LEU A 801 6.46 -3.25 3.00
C LEU A 801 6.61 -2.30 4.19
N LEU A 802 7.77 -1.65 4.36
CA LEU A 802 8.03 -0.75 5.49
C LEU A 802 7.16 0.51 5.47
N THR A 803 6.91 1.07 4.29
CA THR A 803 6.03 2.25 4.12
C THR A 803 4.63 2.00 4.68
N VAL A 804 4.11 0.78 4.54
CA VAL A 804 2.79 0.39 5.05
C VAL A 804 2.86 -0.21 6.47
N LEU A 805 3.85 -1.07 6.74
CA LEU A 805 3.97 -1.80 8.01
C LEU A 805 4.38 -0.89 9.17
N ALA A 806 5.08 0.21 8.92
CA ALA A 806 5.75 1.02 9.92
C ALA A 806 5.49 2.54 9.75
N PRO A 807 4.23 3.00 9.69
CA PRO A 807 3.88 4.41 9.47
C PRO A 807 4.43 5.33 10.58
N GLU A 808 4.63 4.80 11.79
CA GLU A 808 5.13 5.58 12.93
C GLU A 808 6.59 6.02 12.79
N ILE A 809 7.36 5.34 11.93
CA ILE A 809 8.75 5.71 11.62
C ILE A 809 8.88 6.42 10.27
N LYS A 810 7.77 6.85 9.64
CA LYS A 810 7.78 7.63 8.39
C LYS A 810 8.67 8.87 8.53
N GLY A 811 9.62 9.01 7.59
CA GLY A 811 10.63 10.06 7.58
C GLY A 811 11.83 9.83 8.52
N LEU A 812 11.81 8.81 9.38
CA LEU A 812 12.91 8.45 10.30
C LEU A 812 13.87 7.39 9.72
N TRP A 813 13.56 6.86 8.55
CA TRP A 813 14.41 5.91 7.84
C TRP A 813 14.60 6.32 6.38
N ASP A 814 15.51 5.65 5.71
CA ASP A 814 15.82 5.83 4.30
C ASP A 814 16.48 4.54 3.76
N PHE A 815 16.72 4.49 2.46
CA PHE A 815 17.45 3.41 1.81
C PHE A 815 18.42 3.93 0.74
N ALA A 816 19.52 3.22 0.52
CA ALA A 816 20.61 3.62 -0.35
C ALA A 816 21.23 2.42 -1.08
N VAL A 817 22.17 2.70 -1.99
CA VAL A 817 23.03 1.69 -2.62
C VAL A 817 23.76 0.87 -1.54
N VAL A 818 23.92 -0.44 -1.76
CA VAL A 818 24.61 -1.33 -0.82
C VAL A 818 26.05 -0.88 -0.56
N PRO A 819 26.65 -1.22 0.59
CA PRO A 819 28.07 -0.99 0.81
C PRO A 819 28.92 -1.71 -0.25
N GLY A 820 29.90 -1.00 -0.78
CA GLY A 820 30.78 -1.51 -1.83
C GLY A 820 32.09 -2.10 -1.32
N THR A 821 32.79 -2.80 -2.21
CA THR A 821 34.17 -3.25 -1.99
C THR A 821 35.14 -2.33 -2.73
N GLU A 822 36.10 -1.76 -2.01
CA GLU A 822 37.17 -0.95 -2.60
C GLU A 822 38.24 -1.86 -3.22
N HIS A 823 38.58 -1.59 -4.48
CA HIS A 823 39.62 -2.28 -5.22
C HIS A 823 40.97 -1.57 -5.08
N LYS A 824 42.05 -2.26 -5.47
CA LYS A 824 43.42 -1.73 -5.37
C LYS A 824 43.66 -0.46 -6.20
N ASP A 825 42.82 -0.22 -7.20
CA ASP A 825 42.86 0.98 -8.06
C ASP A 825 42.04 2.15 -7.51
N GLY A 826 41.42 2.00 -6.33
CA GLY A 826 40.58 3.01 -5.69
C GLY A 826 39.14 3.07 -6.21
N SER A 827 38.76 2.19 -7.16
CA SER A 827 37.36 2.03 -7.55
C SER A 827 36.58 1.28 -6.47
N VAL A 828 35.28 1.58 -6.33
CA VAL A 828 34.39 0.90 -5.39
C VAL A 828 33.29 0.19 -6.17
N SER A 829 33.23 -1.14 -6.06
CA SER A 829 32.19 -1.94 -6.69
C SER A 829 31.00 -2.13 -5.75
N HIS A 830 29.81 -1.81 -6.25
CA HIS A 830 28.53 -1.98 -5.55
C HIS A 830 27.69 -3.12 -6.16
N GLU A 831 28.33 -4.07 -6.85
CA GLU A 831 27.64 -5.16 -7.55
C GLU A 831 26.76 -6.00 -6.62
N VAL A 832 25.57 -6.36 -7.09
CA VAL A 832 24.60 -7.23 -6.42
C VAL A 832 23.99 -8.23 -7.40
N ALA A 833 23.46 -9.33 -6.90
CA ALA A 833 22.71 -10.27 -7.72
C ALA A 833 21.28 -9.79 -7.99
N SER A 834 20.83 -10.03 -9.22
CA SER A 834 19.42 -9.93 -9.60
C SER A 834 18.66 -11.15 -9.11
N HIS A 835 17.39 -10.95 -8.78
CA HIS A 835 16.38 -12.00 -8.67
C HIS A 835 15.25 -11.67 -9.63
N THR A 836 14.73 -12.68 -10.35
CA THR A 836 13.71 -12.46 -11.37
C THR A 836 12.58 -13.47 -11.32
N THR A 837 11.42 -13.08 -11.84
CA THR A 837 10.36 -14.01 -12.27
C THR A 837 10.10 -13.81 -13.76
N ALA A 838 9.60 -14.85 -14.42
CA ALA A 838 9.58 -14.91 -15.88
C ALA A 838 8.18 -15.17 -16.45
N VAL A 839 7.99 -14.66 -17.67
CA VAL A 839 6.93 -15.05 -18.60
C VAL A 839 7.53 -16.07 -19.56
N MET A 840 7.03 -17.30 -19.54
CA MET A 840 7.60 -18.42 -20.30
C MET A 840 6.57 -19.02 -21.27
N MET A 841 6.98 -19.23 -22.53
CA MET A 841 6.20 -19.98 -23.51
C MET A 841 6.62 -21.46 -23.50
N LEU A 842 5.64 -22.36 -23.47
CA LEU A 842 5.90 -23.79 -23.54
C LEU A 842 6.09 -24.20 -25.01
N ASP A 843 6.99 -25.15 -25.27
CA ASP A 843 7.30 -25.53 -26.66
C ASP A 843 6.10 -26.17 -27.39
N ASN A 844 5.20 -26.80 -26.65
CA ASN A 844 3.98 -27.43 -27.17
C ASN A 844 2.79 -26.46 -27.28
N ALA A 845 3.00 -25.15 -27.15
CA ALA A 845 1.93 -24.17 -27.37
C ALA A 845 1.35 -24.31 -28.79
N ASP A 846 0.03 -24.42 -28.90
CA ASP A 846 -0.66 -24.70 -30.16
C ASP A 846 -0.52 -23.51 -31.14
N ASP A 847 -0.56 -22.29 -30.60
CA ASP A 847 -0.44 -21.05 -31.35
C ASP A 847 0.67 -20.15 -30.78
N LYS A 848 1.90 -20.42 -31.19
CA LYS A 848 3.11 -19.70 -30.75
C LYS A 848 3.08 -18.20 -31.09
N ASP A 849 2.46 -17.80 -32.19
CA ASP A 849 2.35 -16.40 -32.59
C ASP A 849 1.36 -15.63 -31.69
N ALA A 850 0.24 -16.25 -31.32
CA ALA A 850 -0.72 -15.68 -30.39
C ALA A 850 -0.13 -15.59 -28.97
N ALA A 851 0.56 -16.66 -28.54
CA ALA A 851 1.28 -16.70 -27.27
C ALA A 851 2.37 -15.61 -27.22
N TRP A 852 3.15 -15.43 -28.29
CA TRP A 852 4.15 -14.36 -28.38
C TRP A 852 3.53 -12.96 -28.33
N SER A 853 2.39 -12.77 -29.02
CA SER A 853 1.64 -11.51 -28.98
C SER A 853 1.20 -11.17 -27.55
N PHE A 854 0.72 -12.17 -26.81
CA PHE A 854 0.38 -12.02 -25.40
C PHE A 854 1.59 -11.71 -24.52
N MET A 855 2.72 -12.41 -24.69
CA MET A 855 3.94 -12.14 -23.91
C MET A 855 4.47 -10.72 -24.15
N LYS A 856 4.43 -10.24 -25.40
CA LYS A 856 4.82 -8.88 -25.77
C LYS A 856 3.92 -7.82 -25.15
N TRP A 857 2.61 -8.05 -25.14
CA TRP A 857 1.64 -7.18 -24.49
C TRP A 857 1.82 -7.20 -22.97
N TRP A 858 1.85 -8.39 -22.37
CA TRP A 858 1.96 -8.53 -20.94
C TRP A 858 3.18 -7.80 -20.37
N THR A 859 4.31 -7.85 -21.08
CA THR A 859 5.56 -7.18 -20.69
C THR A 859 5.77 -5.78 -21.27
N ASP A 860 4.78 -5.22 -21.97
CA ASP A 860 4.87 -3.85 -22.48
C ASP A 860 4.76 -2.81 -21.36
N LYS A 861 5.24 -1.59 -21.64
CA LYS A 861 5.29 -0.49 -20.68
C LYS A 861 3.91 -0.15 -20.11
N ASP A 862 2.92 0.08 -20.97
CA ASP A 862 1.62 0.60 -20.58
C ASP A 862 0.80 -0.46 -19.85
N THR A 863 0.96 -1.72 -20.24
CA THR A 863 0.35 -2.87 -19.55
C THR A 863 0.96 -3.08 -18.16
N GLN A 864 2.28 -3.01 -18.04
CA GLN A 864 2.96 -3.14 -16.74
C GLN A 864 2.66 -1.97 -15.80
N ILE A 865 2.54 -0.74 -16.31
CA ILE A 865 2.08 0.43 -15.53
C ILE A 865 0.63 0.22 -15.07
N ALA A 866 -0.27 -0.17 -15.97
CA ALA A 866 -1.67 -0.40 -15.63
C ALA A 866 -1.81 -1.50 -14.57
N TYR A 867 -1.11 -2.61 -14.74
CA TYR A 867 -1.11 -3.72 -13.78
C TYR A 867 -0.58 -3.29 -12.41
N GLY A 868 0.56 -2.59 -12.38
CA GLY A 868 1.14 -2.09 -11.15
C GLY A 868 0.24 -1.11 -10.39
N ARG A 869 -0.39 -0.16 -11.11
CA ARG A 869 -1.31 0.83 -10.53
C ARG A 869 -2.60 0.19 -10.00
N GLU A 870 -3.18 -0.76 -10.74
CA GLU A 870 -4.37 -1.48 -10.28
C GLU A 870 -4.08 -2.34 -9.04
N LEU A 871 -2.91 -3.00 -9.00
CA LEU A 871 -2.48 -3.75 -7.81
C LEU A 871 -2.26 -2.84 -6.60
N GLU A 872 -1.51 -1.75 -6.77
CA GLU A 872 -1.27 -0.75 -5.71
C GLU A 872 -2.59 -0.14 -5.25
N GLY A 873 -3.53 0.06 -6.16
CA GLY A 873 -4.85 0.59 -5.82
C GLY A 873 -5.75 -0.35 -5.04
N LEU A 874 -5.68 -1.65 -5.34
CA LEU A 874 -6.48 -2.67 -4.67
C LEU A 874 -5.87 -3.08 -3.31
N LEU A 875 -4.55 -3.19 -3.26
CA LEU A 875 -3.81 -3.80 -2.14
C LEU A 875 -2.99 -2.79 -1.33
N GLY A 876 -2.99 -1.51 -1.73
CA GLY A 876 -2.22 -0.42 -1.12
C GLY A 876 -0.77 -0.38 -1.59
N ASP A 877 -0.04 0.66 -1.16
CA ASP A 877 1.35 0.97 -1.51
C ASP A 877 2.32 -0.22 -1.32
N ALA A 878 2.02 -1.14 -0.38
CA ALA A 878 2.82 -2.34 -0.14
C ALA A 878 2.86 -3.28 -1.36
N ALA A 879 1.85 -3.22 -2.22
CA ALA A 879 1.73 -4.06 -3.41
C ALA A 879 2.33 -3.44 -4.67
N ARG A 880 3.07 -2.33 -4.55
CA ARG A 880 3.76 -1.71 -5.68
C ARG A 880 4.62 -2.73 -6.42
N TYR A 881 4.34 -2.85 -7.71
CA TYR A 881 4.78 -3.96 -8.54
C TYR A 881 6.24 -3.81 -9.01
N PRO A 882 7.13 -4.78 -8.73
CA PRO A 882 8.56 -4.71 -9.09
C PRO A 882 8.82 -5.16 -10.54
N THR A 883 8.22 -4.45 -11.51
CA THR A 883 8.37 -4.78 -12.94
C THR A 883 9.84 -4.75 -13.39
N ALA A 884 10.23 -5.71 -14.23
CA ALA A 884 11.53 -5.73 -14.88
C ALA A 884 11.65 -4.75 -16.05
N ASN A 885 10.52 -4.21 -16.55
CA ASN A 885 10.50 -3.26 -17.66
C ASN A 885 11.01 -1.89 -17.17
N ILE A 886 12.11 -1.42 -17.78
CA ILE A 886 12.85 -0.23 -17.32
C ILE A 886 11.97 1.01 -17.39
N GLU A 887 11.27 1.21 -18.52
CA GLU A 887 10.40 2.37 -18.70
C GLU A 887 9.16 2.32 -17.81
N ALA A 888 8.61 1.13 -17.55
CA ALA A 888 7.47 0.99 -16.65
C ALA A 888 7.86 1.31 -15.21
N LEU A 889 9.01 0.82 -14.72
CA LEU A 889 9.45 1.09 -13.34
C LEU A 889 9.66 2.59 -13.10
N GLU A 890 10.20 3.33 -14.08
CA GLU A 890 10.38 4.79 -14.02
C GLU A 890 9.06 5.57 -13.92
N GLN A 891 7.98 5.00 -14.47
CA GLN A 891 6.64 5.60 -14.53
C GLN A 891 5.73 5.16 -13.36
N LEU A 892 6.18 4.22 -12.54
CA LEU A 892 5.49 3.86 -11.29
C LEU A 892 5.70 4.96 -10.23
N PRO A 893 4.78 5.07 -9.25
CA PRO A 893 4.65 6.24 -8.36
C PRO A 893 5.69 6.29 -7.23
N TRP A 894 6.98 6.15 -7.56
CA TRP A 894 8.09 6.30 -6.63
C TRP A 894 8.37 7.77 -6.31
N PRO A 895 8.67 8.13 -5.05
CA PRO A 895 9.28 9.42 -4.77
C PRO A 895 10.59 9.57 -5.56
N VAL A 896 10.84 10.74 -6.16
CA VAL A 896 11.95 10.96 -7.10
C VAL A 896 13.30 10.55 -6.50
N LYS A 897 13.54 10.93 -5.24
CA LYS A 897 14.76 10.57 -4.50
C LYS A 897 14.94 9.05 -4.39
N ASP A 898 13.86 8.33 -4.14
CA ASP A 898 13.88 6.89 -3.89
C ASP A 898 14.10 6.12 -5.20
N PHE A 899 13.44 6.55 -6.28
CA PHE A 899 13.72 6.03 -7.63
C PHE A 899 15.18 6.26 -8.03
N ASN A 900 15.75 7.42 -7.74
CA ASN A 900 17.16 7.71 -8.03
C ASN A 900 18.12 6.79 -7.26
N ASN A 901 17.76 6.35 -6.05
CA ASN A 901 18.55 5.36 -5.30
C ASN A 901 18.46 3.98 -5.95
N LEU A 902 17.26 3.57 -6.35
CA LEU A 902 17.01 2.31 -7.07
C LEU A 902 17.78 2.28 -8.38
N GLU A 903 17.65 3.31 -9.21
CA GLU A 903 18.29 3.41 -10.52
C GLU A 903 19.83 3.37 -10.38
N ARG A 904 20.39 4.07 -9.39
CA ARG A 904 21.83 4.00 -9.10
C ARG A 904 22.28 2.59 -8.73
N GLN A 905 21.54 1.86 -7.89
CA GLN A 905 21.87 0.47 -7.58
C GLN A 905 21.66 -0.46 -8.78
N TRP A 906 20.63 -0.21 -9.60
CA TRP A 906 20.24 -1.06 -10.72
C TRP A 906 21.34 -1.16 -11.80
N GLN A 907 22.16 -0.10 -11.92
CA GLN A 907 23.37 -0.09 -12.76
C GLN A 907 24.44 -1.10 -12.32
N TRP A 908 24.41 -1.55 -11.07
CA TRP A 908 25.33 -2.53 -10.50
C TRP A 908 24.72 -3.94 -10.37
N VAL A 909 23.49 -4.15 -10.83
CA VAL A 909 22.81 -5.44 -10.71
C VAL A 909 23.31 -6.39 -11.79
N ARG A 910 23.58 -7.64 -11.42
CA ARG A 910 24.03 -8.71 -12.33
C ARG A 910 23.15 -9.95 -12.19
N GLY A 911 22.74 -10.52 -13.31
CA GLY A 911 22.02 -11.80 -13.31
C GLY A 911 22.96 -12.95 -12.94
N ILE A 912 22.41 -13.98 -12.31
CA ILE A 912 23.11 -15.25 -12.10
C ILE A 912 22.74 -16.17 -13.27
N PRO A 913 23.72 -16.62 -14.09
CA PRO A 913 23.43 -17.56 -15.17
C PRO A 913 22.82 -18.86 -14.64
N GLN A 914 21.83 -19.40 -15.35
CA GLN A 914 21.29 -20.73 -15.07
C GLN A 914 22.00 -21.77 -15.94
N VAL A 915 22.41 -22.88 -15.32
CA VAL A 915 23.22 -23.93 -15.98
C VAL A 915 22.61 -25.30 -15.75
N PRO A 916 22.87 -26.32 -16.59
CA PRO A 916 22.45 -27.69 -16.31
C PRO A 916 23.01 -28.15 -14.97
N GLY A 917 22.14 -28.51 -14.03
CA GLY A 917 22.55 -28.85 -12.66
C GLY A 917 22.68 -27.66 -11.70
N GLY A 918 22.46 -26.42 -12.16
CA GLY A 918 22.65 -25.19 -11.38
C GLY A 918 21.78 -25.08 -10.13
N TYR A 919 20.64 -25.77 -10.09
CA TYR A 919 19.77 -25.89 -8.92
C TYR A 919 20.47 -26.52 -7.69
N PHE A 920 21.59 -27.23 -7.90
CA PHE A 920 22.44 -27.72 -6.82
C PHE A 920 23.35 -26.64 -6.23
N THR A 921 23.71 -25.59 -6.99
CA THR A 921 24.67 -24.57 -6.57
C THR A 921 24.20 -23.83 -5.33
N GLY A 922 23.00 -23.23 -5.36
CA GLY A 922 22.47 -22.49 -4.20
C GLY A 922 22.25 -23.39 -2.98
N ARG A 923 21.69 -24.58 -3.19
CA ARG A 923 21.49 -25.59 -2.13
C ARG A 923 22.80 -26.02 -1.47
N HIS A 924 23.83 -26.34 -2.24
CA HIS A 924 25.10 -26.82 -1.69
C HIS A 924 25.98 -25.69 -1.15
N LEU A 925 25.81 -24.46 -1.63
CA LEU A 925 26.37 -23.27 -1.01
C LEU A 925 25.78 -23.05 0.39
N ASP A 926 24.46 -23.18 0.56
CA ASP A 926 23.79 -23.10 1.86
C ASP A 926 24.19 -24.28 2.77
N ASN A 927 24.30 -25.50 2.23
CA ASN A 927 24.81 -26.65 3.01
C ASN A 927 26.24 -26.41 3.52
N ALA A 928 27.13 -25.88 2.67
CA ALA A 928 28.49 -25.52 3.07
C ALA A 928 28.45 -24.44 4.16
N PHE A 929 27.64 -23.40 3.98
CA PHE A 929 27.48 -22.33 4.95
C PHE A 929 27.00 -22.87 6.31
N ARG A 930 26.00 -23.75 6.32
CA ARG A 930 25.47 -24.37 7.55
C ARG A 930 26.48 -25.29 8.23
N ARG A 931 27.35 -26.00 7.49
CA ARG A 931 28.46 -26.76 8.09
C ARG A 931 29.40 -25.85 8.87
N VAL A 932 29.77 -24.71 8.29
CA VAL A 932 30.64 -23.73 8.95
C VAL A 932 29.95 -23.13 10.18
N VAL A 933 28.74 -22.59 10.02
CA VAL A 933 28.11 -21.81 11.09
C VAL A 933 27.55 -22.68 12.21
N ASN A 934 26.99 -23.85 11.89
CA ASN A 934 26.38 -24.73 12.90
C ASN A 934 27.34 -25.79 13.44
N GLN A 935 28.31 -26.25 12.64
CA GLN A 935 29.22 -27.36 13.01
C GLN A 935 30.67 -26.90 13.17
N SER A 936 30.97 -25.61 13.01
CA SER A 936 32.31 -25.03 13.14
C SER A 936 33.35 -25.68 12.21
N GLU A 937 32.92 -26.16 11.04
CA GLU A 937 33.79 -26.70 10.02
C GLU A 937 34.66 -25.60 9.38
N ASN A 938 35.84 -25.96 8.87
CA ASN A 938 36.69 -25.01 8.16
C ASN A 938 35.98 -24.50 6.90
N PRO A 939 35.85 -23.18 6.68
CA PRO A 939 35.14 -22.64 5.52
C PRO A 939 35.68 -23.11 4.17
N ARG A 940 37.00 -23.30 4.05
CA ARG A 940 37.62 -23.74 2.80
C ARG A 940 37.32 -25.22 2.54
N GLU A 941 37.39 -26.07 3.58
CA GLU A 941 37.08 -27.50 3.47
C GLU A 941 35.61 -27.70 3.12
N ALA A 942 34.70 -27.10 3.89
CA ALA A 942 33.26 -27.21 3.69
C ALA A 942 32.84 -26.79 2.27
N LEU A 943 33.34 -25.66 1.76
CA LEU A 943 33.02 -25.23 0.40
C LEU A 943 33.65 -26.17 -0.65
N SER A 944 34.90 -26.60 -0.46
CA SER A 944 35.58 -27.50 -1.40
C SER A 944 34.84 -28.83 -1.55
N ASP A 945 34.38 -29.42 -0.45
CA ASP A 945 33.64 -30.67 -0.46
C ASP A 945 32.32 -30.53 -1.23
N TYR A 946 31.61 -29.42 -1.02
CA TYR A 946 30.34 -29.18 -1.70
C TYR A 946 30.47 -28.79 -3.17
N ILE A 947 31.60 -28.20 -3.58
CA ILE A 947 31.89 -27.94 -4.99
C ILE A 947 32.01 -29.23 -5.80
N LEU A 948 32.49 -30.33 -5.20
CA LEU A 948 32.53 -31.63 -5.87
C LEU A 948 31.12 -32.07 -6.27
N TYR A 949 30.15 -32.00 -5.35
CA TYR A 949 28.75 -32.32 -5.65
C TYR A 949 28.15 -31.39 -6.70
N MET A 950 28.47 -30.09 -6.67
CA MET A 950 28.00 -29.15 -7.70
C MET A 950 28.54 -29.53 -9.09
N ASN A 951 29.85 -29.80 -9.20
CA ASN A 951 30.47 -30.16 -10.46
C ASN A 951 30.03 -31.53 -10.98
N ASP A 952 29.84 -32.51 -10.10
CA ASP A 952 29.34 -33.84 -10.44
C ASP A 952 27.91 -33.76 -11.01
N GLU A 953 27.04 -32.97 -10.39
CA GLU A 953 25.67 -32.76 -10.88
C GLU A 953 25.66 -32.02 -12.22
N ILE A 954 26.47 -30.97 -12.38
CA ILE A 954 26.61 -30.26 -13.66
C ILE A 954 27.09 -31.24 -14.75
N ALA A 955 28.12 -32.03 -14.47
CA ALA A 955 28.63 -33.01 -15.42
C ALA A 955 27.60 -34.10 -15.76
N LEU A 956 26.86 -34.58 -14.76
CA LEU A 956 25.80 -35.57 -14.92
C LEU A 956 24.67 -35.03 -15.81
N LYS A 957 24.15 -33.82 -15.52
CA LYS A 957 23.06 -33.21 -16.29
C LYS A 957 23.48 -32.88 -17.71
N ARG A 958 24.70 -32.38 -17.90
CA ARG A 958 25.25 -32.18 -19.24
C ARG A 958 25.34 -33.48 -20.03
N LYS A 959 25.66 -34.60 -19.38
CA LYS A 959 25.65 -35.93 -20.01
C LYS A 959 24.22 -36.41 -20.30
N GLU A 960 23.30 -36.23 -19.37
CA GLU A 960 21.88 -36.60 -19.50
C GLU A 960 21.22 -35.89 -20.69
N PHE A 961 21.52 -34.60 -20.88
CA PHE A 961 20.97 -33.78 -21.96
C PHE A 961 21.86 -33.76 -23.23
N ASN A 962 22.86 -34.63 -23.34
CA ASN A 962 23.77 -34.75 -24.50
C ASN A 962 24.53 -33.46 -24.88
N LEU A 963 24.88 -32.62 -23.90
CA LEU A 963 25.56 -31.33 -24.06
C LEU A 963 27.10 -31.45 -24.08
N GLN A 964 27.65 -32.57 -24.54
CA GLN A 964 29.08 -32.88 -24.49
C GLN A 964 29.91 -32.28 -25.65
N LYS A 965 29.32 -31.44 -26.50
CA LYS A 965 30.04 -30.77 -27.61
C LYS A 965 30.70 -29.46 -27.17
#